data_AF-A0A8J4SCY1-F1
#
_entry.id   AF-A0A8J4SCY1-F1
#
_cell.length_a   1.000
_cell.length_b   1.000
_cell.length_c   1.000
_cell.angle_alpha   90.00
_cell.angle_beta   90.00
_cell.angle_gamma   90.00
#
_symmetry.space_group_name_H-M   'P 1'
#
loop_
_entity.id
_entity.type
_entity.pdbx_description
1 polymer ?
#
loop_
_entity_poly.entity_id
_entity_poly.type
_entity_poly.pdbx_seq_one_letter_code
_entity_poly.pdbx_strand_id
1 'polypeptide(L)'
;MADASEHSETPATTAAPVVAAEATTVNDAAMQEKLINEEYKIWKKNTPFLYDLVMTHALEWPSLSVQWLPNSHTSAGDDFSVHKLLLGTHTSGAEQNHLMVAEVRLPLEDTEIDARKYDEESQELGGFGGVSGKVDIKIRVNHDGEVNRARFMPSNELVVATKTPHAEVHVFDISKRPSEPKENSGSEPDYRLLGHTKEGYGLCWDPHEAYHLISGSDDAIICEWDIRNAGKTVQPLHKYSGHSDVIEDVAWHMHHVKIFGSVGDDKKLLIWDMRSESYDKPATTVYAHTAEVNCLAFSPFSEYLVATGSADKHVNLWDMRNMKAKLHSFEGHNDEVYQIQWSPHNETILGSCSADRRLHVWDLSKIGDEQSPEDAEDGPPELLFIHGGHTSKISDFSWNPNDPWVVASVAEDNVLQIWQMAENIYNEEDEEAEQQEVAEDELDPSTQAAIETMTNTSTEHELRGAIFDMDGTLLDTEELSRISIDHVVNQFGKQFTKAMHKTILGRPATVWTRMAIEACGLTEEDITPKELLKQWEEKMISLQDQVEELPGAIELLSAMHARGIPIALATSNTRSVVDTKIKHHPKMFSYMSTIVTGDDPAVKQGKPAPDIFRTASQRLFGLKEGEDGDQAPYCVVFEDSVNGVAAANAAGMHSVAIPDVRIYTEAGQRTELYANAGEVITSLEQFNIDNYDWKL
;
A
#
# COMPACT_ATOMS: atom_id res chain seq x y z
N MET A 1 38.08 -34.91 -71.75
CA MET A 1 39.35 -35.14 -71.02
C MET A 1 40.09 -33.82 -70.98
N ALA A 2 40.04 -33.12 -69.85
CA ALA A 2 41.12 -32.27 -69.36
C ALA A 2 40.69 -31.83 -67.96
N ASP A 3 41.54 -32.21 -67.02
CA ASP A 3 41.38 -32.18 -65.57
C ASP A 3 41.88 -30.84 -65.01
N ALA A 4 41.40 -30.53 -63.82
CA ALA A 4 41.62 -29.30 -63.06
C ALA A 4 43.06 -29.14 -62.55
N SER A 5 43.49 -27.89 -62.37
CA SER A 5 44.37 -27.47 -61.26
C SER A 5 44.42 -25.94 -61.19
N GLU A 6 43.66 -25.36 -60.26
CA GLU A 6 43.85 -24.00 -59.77
C GLU A 6 44.86 -24.04 -58.61
N HIS A 7 45.90 -23.22 -58.70
CA HIS A 7 46.78 -22.91 -57.58
C HIS A 7 46.23 -21.69 -56.84
N SER A 8 45.77 -21.89 -55.60
CA SER A 8 45.43 -20.82 -54.66
C SER A 8 46.68 -20.38 -53.88
N GLU A 9 47.05 -19.10 -53.99
CA GLU A 9 47.97 -18.45 -53.07
C GLU A 9 47.29 -18.24 -51.71
N THR A 10 47.96 -18.65 -50.64
CA THR A 10 47.57 -18.35 -49.24
C THR A 10 48.04 -16.95 -48.85
N PRO A 11 47.19 -16.06 -48.31
CA PRO A 11 47.65 -14.96 -47.48
C PRO A 11 47.72 -15.40 -46.01
N ALA A 12 48.78 -14.97 -45.33
CA ALA A 12 49.01 -15.22 -43.92
C ALA A 12 47.89 -14.61 -43.05
N THR A 13 47.26 -15.44 -42.22
CA THR A 13 46.35 -15.04 -41.15
C THR A 13 47.12 -14.29 -40.05
N THR A 14 46.90 -12.98 -39.95
CA THR A 14 47.17 -12.20 -38.74
C THR A 14 46.14 -12.58 -37.67
N ALA A 15 46.57 -13.29 -36.62
CA ALA A 15 45.78 -13.49 -35.42
C ALA A 15 45.78 -12.21 -34.57
N ALA A 16 44.81 -11.32 -34.82
CA ALA A 16 44.39 -10.25 -33.90
C ALA A 16 43.06 -9.64 -34.39
N PRO A 17 41.91 -10.13 -33.89
CA PRO A 17 40.94 -9.19 -33.31
C PRO A 17 40.18 -9.69 -32.05
N VAL A 18 40.35 -10.93 -31.59
CA VAL A 18 39.54 -11.49 -30.49
C VAL A 18 39.87 -10.82 -29.13
N VAL A 19 41.16 -10.58 -28.86
CA VAL A 19 41.61 -9.95 -27.60
C VAL A 19 41.17 -8.49 -27.50
N ALA A 20 40.99 -7.79 -28.62
CA ALA A 20 40.55 -6.40 -28.62
C ALA A 20 39.07 -6.27 -28.26
N ALA A 21 38.20 -7.14 -28.81
CA ALA A 21 36.76 -7.14 -28.55
C ALA A 21 36.41 -7.61 -27.13
N GLU A 22 37.11 -8.64 -26.62
CA GLU A 22 37.02 -9.04 -25.20
C GLU A 22 37.52 -7.91 -24.27
N ALA A 23 38.61 -7.23 -24.62
CA ALA A 23 39.08 -6.09 -23.83
C ALA A 23 38.14 -4.86 -23.89
N THR A 24 37.38 -4.67 -24.98
CA THR A 24 36.40 -3.58 -25.06
C THR A 24 35.16 -3.89 -24.23
N THR A 25 34.61 -5.10 -24.35
CA THR A 25 33.44 -5.55 -23.57
C THR A 25 33.72 -5.63 -22.07
N VAL A 26 34.91 -6.05 -21.66
CA VAL A 26 35.32 -6.04 -20.24
C VAL A 26 35.47 -4.60 -19.72
N ASN A 27 35.96 -3.66 -20.54
CA ASN A 27 36.03 -2.25 -20.15
C ASN A 27 34.62 -1.61 -20.04
N ASP A 28 33.70 -1.98 -20.93
CA ASP A 28 32.32 -1.49 -20.91
C ASP A 28 31.56 -2.03 -19.70
N ALA A 29 31.70 -3.32 -19.38
CA ALA A 29 31.10 -3.92 -18.17
C ALA A 29 31.66 -3.30 -16.88
N ALA A 30 32.98 -3.11 -16.79
CA ALA A 30 33.59 -2.45 -15.63
C ALA A 30 33.18 -0.98 -15.50
N MET A 31 32.96 -0.29 -16.63
CA MET A 31 32.44 1.08 -16.63
C MET A 31 30.98 1.12 -16.19
N GLN A 32 30.14 0.19 -16.64
CA GLN A 32 28.76 0.05 -16.19
C GLN A 32 28.69 -0.25 -14.69
N GLU A 33 29.47 -1.21 -14.19
CA GLU A 33 29.55 -1.54 -12.76
C GLU A 33 29.94 -0.31 -11.93
N LYS A 34 30.88 0.49 -12.44
CA LYS A 34 31.26 1.75 -11.78
C LYS A 34 30.11 2.76 -11.76
N LEU A 35 29.35 2.91 -12.84
CA LEU A 35 28.19 3.81 -12.89
C LEU A 35 27.11 3.35 -11.91
N ILE A 36 26.78 2.05 -11.91
CA ILE A 36 25.81 1.44 -10.97
C ILE A 36 26.21 1.74 -9.52
N ASN A 37 27.48 1.56 -9.18
CA ASN A 37 27.97 1.83 -7.83
C ASN A 37 27.92 3.32 -7.45
N GLU A 38 28.13 4.24 -8.40
CA GLU A 38 27.99 5.68 -8.14
C GLU A 38 26.52 6.09 -7.99
N GLU A 39 25.62 5.58 -8.84
CA GLU A 39 24.17 5.76 -8.72
C GLU A 39 23.66 5.27 -7.35
N TYR A 40 24.07 4.07 -6.94
CA TYR A 40 23.68 3.49 -5.65
C TYR A 40 24.15 4.36 -4.47
N LYS A 41 25.35 4.94 -4.53
CA LYS A 41 25.83 5.87 -3.50
C LYS A 41 25.03 7.15 -3.45
N ILE A 42 24.56 7.66 -4.61
CA ILE A 42 23.70 8.84 -4.67
C ILE A 42 22.34 8.50 -4.07
N TRP A 43 21.72 7.40 -4.52
CA TRP A 43 20.47 6.89 -3.96
C TRP A 43 20.55 6.75 -2.44
N LYS A 44 21.59 6.08 -1.91
CA LYS A 44 21.78 5.87 -0.47
C LYS A 44 21.80 7.19 0.31
N LYS A 45 22.39 8.26 -0.23
CA LYS A 45 22.40 9.58 0.40
C LYS A 45 21.03 10.26 0.42
N ASN A 46 20.18 9.96 -0.56
CA ASN A 46 18.86 10.53 -0.70
C ASN A 46 17.77 9.71 0.01
N THR A 47 18.09 8.51 0.49
CA THR A 47 17.12 7.64 1.17
C THR A 47 16.31 8.31 2.29
N PRO A 48 16.87 9.20 3.15
CA PRO A 48 16.09 9.81 4.23
C PRO A 48 14.98 10.78 3.75
N PHE A 49 15.00 11.19 2.48
CA PHE A 49 14.00 12.08 1.88
C PHE A 49 12.98 11.33 1.03
N LEU A 50 13.30 10.10 0.64
CA LEU A 50 12.54 9.33 -0.34
C LEU A 50 11.79 8.15 0.27
N TYR A 51 12.15 7.75 1.50
CA TYR A 51 11.63 6.55 2.13
C TYR A 51 11.38 6.76 3.62
N ASP A 52 10.24 6.24 4.09
CA ASP A 52 9.97 6.08 5.53
C ASP A 52 10.59 4.77 6.07
N LEU A 53 10.79 3.79 5.19
CA LEU A 53 11.39 2.49 5.52
C LEU A 53 12.31 2.02 4.42
N VAL A 54 13.52 1.60 4.78
CA VAL A 54 14.42 0.80 3.93
C VAL A 54 15.14 -0.24 4.78
N MET A 55 14.97 -1.50 4.43
CA MET A 55 15.67 -2.65 5.01
C MET A 55 16.35 -3.42 3.90
N THR A 56 17.68 -3.51 3.94
CA THR A 56 18.47 -4.30 2.99
C THR A 56 18.95 -5.58 3.65
N HIS A 57 18.66 -6.73 3.05
CA HIS A 57 19.10 -8.03 3.54
C HIS A 57 19.78 -8.83 2.42
N ALA A 58 21.02 -9.25 2.65
CA ALA A 58 21.74 -10.12 1.73
C ALA A 58 21.37 -11.59 2.01
N LEU A 59 20.72 -12.23 1.03
CA LEU A 59 20.39 -13.65 1.07
C LEU A 59 21.64 -14.50 0.78
N GLU A 60 21.62 -15.74 1.27
CA GLU A 60 22.67 -16.73 0.99
C GLU A 60 22.76 -17.04 -0.52
N TRP A 61 21.60 -17.16 -1.16
CA TRP A 61 21.42 -17.39 -2.60
C TRP A 61 20.35 -16.44 -3.13
N PRO A 62 20.41 -16.02 -4.42
CA PRO A 62 19.35 -15.23 -5.03
C PRO A 62 17.99 -15.91 -4.92
N SER A 63 16.94 -15.10 -4.80
CA SER A 63 15.56 -15.55 -4.94
C SER A 63 14.98 -15.04 -6.25
N LEU A 64 14.39 -15.93 -7.04
CA LEU A 64 13.64 -15.55 -8.25
C LEU A 64 12.18 -15.21 -7.96
N SER A 65 11.74 -15.37 -6.71
CA SER A 65 10.35 -15.20 -6.30
C SER A 65 10.26 -14.56 -4.92
N VAL A 66 9.32 -13.63 -4.75
CA VAL A 66 8.99 -13.10 -3.42
C VAL A 66 7.48 -12.88 -3.33
N GLN A 67 6.88 -13.27 -2.21
CA GLN A 67 5.47 -12.99 -1.94
C GLN A 67 5.25 -12.81 -0.44
N TRP A 68 4.58 -11.72 -0.05
CA TRP A 68 4.08 -11.58 1.33
C TRP A 68 3.00 -12.61 1.62
N LEU A 69 3.06 -13.24 2.79
CA LEU A 69 1.94 -14.00 3.33
C LEU A 69 0.95 -13.04 3.99
N PRO A 70 -0.37 -13.31 3.90
CA PRO A 70 -1.40 -12.35 4.32
C PRO A 70 -1.46 -12.12 5.83
N ASN A 71 -1.04 -13.08 6.66
CA ASN A 71 -1.14 -12.92 8.11
C ASN A 71 0.08 -12.20 8.71
N SER A 72 -0.17 -11.12 9.44
CA SER A 72 0.77 -10.48 10.37
C SER A 72 0.31 -10.64 11.82
N HIS A 73 1.20 -10.41 12.78
CA HIS A 73 0.83 -10.33 14.19
C HIS A 73 1.73 -9.38 14.97
N THR A 74 1.19 -8.79 16.04
CA THR A 74 1.90 -7.89 16.95
C THR A 74 1.71 -8.39 18.38
N SER A 75 2.80 -8.51 19.15
CA SER A 75 2.71 -8.91 20.56
C SER A 75 2.61 -7.69 21.47
N ALA A 76 1.92 -7.83 22.61
CA ALA A 76 1.76 -6.74 23.56
C ALA A 76 3.12 -6.30 24.13
N GLY A 77 3.50 -5.05 23.88
CA GLY A 77 4.76 -4.45 24.34
C GLY A 77 5.90 -4.47 23.32
N ASP A 78 5.70 -5.06 22.15
CA ASP A 78 6.64 -4.97 21.03
C ASP A 78 6.42 -3.65 20.27
N ASP A 79 7.50 -3.07 19.74
CA ASP A 79 7.55 -1.89 18.87
C ASP A 79 7.58 -2.25 17.37
N PHE A 80 7.32 -3.53 17.04
CA PHE A 80 7.26 -4.04 15.68
C PHE A 80 6.11 -5.02 15.49
N SER A 81 5.61 -5.09 14.26
CA SER A 81 4.76 -6.17 13.76
C SER A 81 5.62 -7.25 13.10
N VAL A 82 5.15 -8.50 13.17
CA VAL A 82 5.82 -9.65 12.57
C VAL A 82 5.04 -10.13 11.36
N HIS A 83 5.67 -10.02 10.20
CA HIS A 83 5.17 -10.43 8.90
C HIS A 83 5.97 -11.63 8.37
N LYS A 84 5.51 -12.24 7.27
CA LYS A 84 6.22 -13.37 6.64
C LYS A 84 6.33 -13.20 5.12
N LEU A 85 7.47 -13.63 4.59
CA LEU A 85 7.76 -13.69 3.16
C LEU A 85 7.96 -15.13 2.71
N LEU A 86 7.41 -15.47 1.56
CA LEU A 86 7.71 -16.66 0.80
C LEU A 86 8.85 -16.34 -0.18
N LEU A 87 9.91 -17.14 -0.14
CA LEU A 87 11.12 -16.96 -0.95
C LEU A 87 11.56 -18.30 -1.58
N GLY A 88 12.40 -18.23 -2.59
CA GLY A 88 13.06 -19.37 -3.21
C GLY A 88 14.58 -19.22 -3.20
N THR A 89 15.30 -20.26 -3.62
CA THR A 89 16.72 -20.16 -3.92
C THR A 89 16.97 -20.46 -5.39
N HIS A 90 18.03 -19.86 -5.92
CA HIS A 90 18.64 -20.20 -7.19
C HIS A 90 20.15 -20.42 -7.00
N THR A 91 20.55 -21.69 -6.87
CA THR A 91 21.96 -22.08 -6.61
C THR A 91 22.74 -22.44 -7.87
N SER A 92 22.08 -22.46 -9.03
CA SER A 92 22.61 -22.97 -10.30
C SER A 92 23.26 -24.36 -10.18
N GLY A 93 22.69 -25.21 -9.30
CA GLY A 93 23.14 -26.58 -9.04
C GLY A 93 24.37 -26.72 -8.13
N ALA A 94 24.89 -25.61 -7.59
CA ALA A 94 26.02 -25.64 -6.65
C ALA A 94 25.63 -26.26 -5.30
N GLU A 95 24.39 -26.01 -4.85
CA GLU A 95 23.86 -26.47 -3.57
C GLU A 95 22.39 -26.90 -3.67
N GLN A 96 21.89 -27.57 -2.63
CA GLN A 96 20.48 -27.94 -2.51
C GLN A 96 19.61 -26.68 -2.50
N ASN A 97 18.63 -26.62 -3.40
CA ASN A 97 17.67 -25.53 -3.44
C ASN A 97 16.57 -25.70 -2.41
N HIS A 98 15.98 -24.58 -1.97
CA HIS A 98 14.95 -24.56 -0.95
C HIS A 98 13.80 -23.60 -1.33
N LEU A 99 12.58 -24.04 -1.06
CA LEU A 99 11.46 -23.14 -0.79
C LEU A 99 11.58 -22.65 0.66
N MET A 100 11.47 -21.35 0.88
CA MET A 100 11.75 -20.74 2.18
C MET A 100 10.59 -19.88 2.68
N VAL A 101 10.40 -19.86 4.00
CA VAL A 101 9.58 -18.86 4.68
C VAL A 101 10.45 -18.03 5.60
N ALA A 102 10.51 -16.72 5.34
CA ALA A 102 11.18 -15.74 6.17
C ALA A 102 10.19 -15.03 7.07
N GLU A 103 10.61 -14.70 8.28
CA GLU A 103 9.92 -13.79 9.20
C GLU A 103 10.56 -12.41 9.10
N VAL A 104 9.75 -11.37 8.98
CA VAL A 104 10.17 -9.98 8.86
C VAL A 104 9.58 -9.19 10.01
N ARG A 105 10.41 -8.39 10.69
CA ARG A 105 9.96 -7.46 11.73
C ARG A 105 9.88 -6.06 11.16
N LEU A 106 8.67 -5.53 11.06
CA LEU A 106 8.41 -4.17 10.57
C LEU A 106 8.08 -3.26 11.75
N PRO A 107 8.67 -2.05 11.84
CA PRO A 107 8.38 -1.10 12.91
C PRO A 107 6.89 -0.69 12.89
N LEU A 108 6.33 -0.42 14.07
CA LEU A 108 5.01 0.22 14.17
C LEU A 108 5.14 1.73 13.92
N GLU A 109 4.08 2.38 13.41
CA GLU A 109 4.08 3.82 13.08
C GLU A 109 4.54 4.73 14.23
N ASP A 110 4.21 4.38 15.48
CA ASP A 110 4.55 5.16 16.68
C ASP A 110 6.01 4.97 17.16
N THR A 111 6.82 4.19 16.44
CA THR A 111 8.19 3.87 16.85
C THR A 111 9.14 5.03 16.54
N GLU A 112 9.77 5.62 17.56
CA GLU A 112 10.77 6.70 17.36
C GLU A 112 11.97 6.19 16.51
N ILE A 113 12.10 6.71 15.29
CA ILE A 113 13.23 6.45 14.38
C ILE A 113 14.39 7.39 14.74
N ASP A 114 15.48 6.86 15.28
CA ASP A 114 16.69 7.66 15.54
C ASP A 114 17.57 7.73 14.28
N ALA A 115 17.35 8.78 13.48
CA ALA A 115 18.12 9.06 12.26
C ALA A 115 19.65 9.21 12.49
N ARG A 116 20.13 9.29 13.73
CA ARG A 116 21.56 9.41 14.07
C ARG A 116 22.21 8.05 14.37
N LYS A 117 21.44 6.97 14.44
CA LYS A 117 21.95 5.64 14.76
C LYS A 117 22.62 5.03 13.52
N TYR A 118 23.94 4.84 13.62
CA TYR A 118 24.75 4.13 12.65
C TYR A 118 24.80 2.65 13.03
N ASP A 119 24.37 1.78 12.12
CA ASP A 119 24.54 0.34 12.27
C ASP A 119 25.98 -0.02 11.85
N GLU A 120 26.79 -0.47 12.81
CA GLU A 120 28.19 -0.85 12.56
C GLU A 120 28.32 -2.14 11.73
N GLU A 121 27.32 -3.02 11.71
CA GLU A 121 27.30 -4.26 10.92
C GLU A 121 26.89 -3.99 9.47
N SER A 122 25.83 -3.20 9.24
CA SER A 122 25.36 -2.87 7.88
C SER A 122 26.06 -1.64 7.26
N GLN A 123 26.83 -0.89 8.05
CA GLN A 123 27.43 0.39 7.65
C GLN A 123 26.39 1.37 7.08
N GLU A 124 25.19 1.39 7.65
CA GLU A 124 24.08 2.26 7.26
C GLU A 124 23.87 3.37 8.31
N LEU A 125 23.66 4.60 7.84
CA LEU A 125 23.17 5.71 8.65
C LEU A 125 21.65 5.73 8.56
N GLY A 126 20.95 5.83 9.70
CA GLY A 126 19.48 5.91 9.75
C GLY A 126 18.78 4.61 10.16
N GLY A 127 19.36 3.85 11.11
CA GLY A 127 18.75 2.63 11.61
C GLY A 127 17.63 2.87 12.63
N PHE A 128 16.55 2.08 12.53
CA PHE A 128 15.44 2.06 13.49
C PHE A 128 15.92 1.97 14.96
N GLY A 129 15.31 2.81 15.81
CA GLY A 129 15.50 2.76 17.25
C GLY A 129 15.14 1.36 17.79
N GLY A 130 15.91 0.85 18.75
CA GLY A 130 15.59 -0.41 19.46
C GLY A 130 15.80 -1.73 18.70
N VAL A 131 15.17 -1.90 17.53
CA VAL A 131 15.11 -3.14 16.76
C VAL A 131 15.54 -2.84 15.33
N SER A 132 16.71 -3.32 14.91
CA SER A 132 17.02 -3.37 13.47
C SER A 132 15.96 -4.25 12.82
N GLY A 133 15.27 -3.73 11.80
CA GLY A 133 14.34 -4.51 11.00
C GLY A 133 15.02 -5.83 10.63
N LYS A 134 14.47 -6.94 11.14
CA LYS A 134 15.14 -8.24 11.09
C LYS A 134 14.43 -9.16 10.13
N VAL A 135 15.19 -9.75 9.21
CA VAL A 135 14.73 -10.84 8.34
C VAL A 135 15.38 -12.13 8.81
N ASP A 136 14.56 -13.11 9.21
CA ASP A 136 15.01 -14.42 9.67
C ASP A 136 14.35 -15.54 8.84
N ILE A 137 15.15 -16.39 8.18
CA ILE A 137 14.62 -17.61 7.55
C ILE A 137 14.18 -18.59 8.65
N LYS A 138 12.89 -18.96 8.68
CA LYS A 138 12.31 -19.85 9.70
C LYS A 138 12.01 -21.26 9.20
N ILE A 139 11.69 -21.38 7.92
CA ILE A 139 11.36 -22.68 7.30
C ILE A 139 12.16 -22.81 6.02
N ARG A 140 12.82 -23.95 5.84
CA ARG A 140 13.41 -24.40 4.57
C ARG A 140 12.79 -25.74 4.18
N VAL A 141 12.33 -25.85 2.93
CA VAL A 141 11.80 -27.09 2.35
C VAL A 141 12.64 -27.43 1.13
N ASN A 142 13.25 -28.62 1.11
CA ASN A 142 14.07 -29.06 -0.02
C ASN A 142 13.25 -29.04 -1.32
N HIS A 143 13.80 -28.40 -2.35
CA HIS A 143 13.19 -28.23 -3.65
C HIS A 143 14.04 -28.90 -4.74
N ASP A 144 13.39 -29.37 -5.81
CA ASP A 144 14.08 -30.06 -6.91
C ASP A 144 14.48 -29.01 -7.96
N GLY A 145 15.74 -28.59 -7.95
CA GLY A 145 16.21 -27.42 -8.69
C GLY A 145 15.76 -26.09 -8.09
N GLU A 146 16.06 -24.99 -8.76
CA GLU A 146 15.68 -23.64 -8.38
C GLU A 146 14.16 -23.44 -8.32
N VAL A 147 13.74 -22.43 -7.57
CA VAL A 147 12.33 -22.06 -7.43
C VAL A 147 12.04 -20.89 -8.37
N ASN A 148 11.61 -21.20 -9.61
CA ASN A 148 11.35 -20.17 -10.64
C ASN A 148 10.23 -19.21 -10.21
N ARG A 149 9.18 -19.73 -9.56
CA ARG A 149 8.10 -18.96 -8.94
C ARG A 149 7.45 -19.74 -7.81
N ALA A 150 7.12 -19.11 -6.70
CA ALA A 150 6.37 -19.69 -5.60
C ALA A 150 5.14 -18.84 -5.27
N ARG A 151 3.96 -19.45 -5.17
CA ARG A 151 2.71 -18.77 -4.82
C ARG A 151 1.90 -19.57 -3.81
N PHE A 152 1.41 -18.91 -2.76
CA PHE A 152 0.52 -19.53 -1.79
C PHE A 152 -0.92 -19.61 -2.30
N MET A 153 -1.68 -20.60 -1.84
CA MET A 153 -3.10 -20.73 -2.13
C MET A 153 -3.91 -19.72 -1.29
N PRO A 154 -4.72 -18.82 -1.87
CA PRO A 154 -5.41 -17.76 -1.13
C PRO A 154 -6.26 -18.23 0.05
N SER A 155 -6.90 -19.39 -0.07
CA SER A 155 -7.73 -19.98 0.99
C SER A 155 -6.94 -20.69 2.10
N ASN A 156 -5.64 -20.95 1.90
CA ASN A 156 -4.74 -21.50 2.91
C ASN A 156 -3.28 -21.20 2.53
N GLU A 157 -2.70 -20.18 3.18
CA GLU A 157 -1.34 -19.70 2.94
C GLU A 157 -0.23 -20.76 3.15
N LEU A 158 -0.54 -21.86 3.84
CA LEU A 158 0.40 -22.94 4.11
C LEU A 158 0.54 -23.91 2.93
N VAL A 159 -0.34 -23.83 1.93
CA VAL A 159 -0.24 -24.63 0.70
C VAL A 159 0.38 -23.77 -0.38
N VAL A 160 1.55 -24.16 -0.86
CA VAL A 160 2.36 -23.39 -1.80
C VAL A 160 2.62 -24.21 -3.06
N ALA A 161 2.33 -23.64 -4.22
CA ALA A 161 2.75 -24.19 -5.51
C ALA A 161 4.06 -23.54 -5.96
N THR A 162 4.93 -24.32 -6.61
CA THR A 162 6.20 -23.87 -7.15
C THR A 162 6.42 -24.33 -8.59
N LYS A 163 6.97 -23.44 -9.41
CA LYS A 163 7.57 -23.76 -10.70
C LYS A 163 9.01 -24.24 -10.48
N THR A 164 9.38 -25.28 -11.21
CA THR A 164 10.71 -25.92 -11.17
C THR A 164 11.43 -25.64 -12.50
N PRO A 165 12.76 -25.87 -12.59
CA PRO A 165 13.48 -25.85 -13.87
C PRO A 165 13.18 -27.08 -14.75
N HIS A 166 12.09 -27.78 -14.45
CA HIS A 166 11.64 -28.99 -15.12
C HIS A 166 10.16 -28.85 -15.49
N ALA A 167 9.63 -29.85 -16.19
CA ALA A 167 8.25 -29.87 -16.66
C ALA A 167 7.18 -29.98 -15.55
N GLU A 168 7.57 -30.30 -14.32
CA GLU A 168 6.64 -30.52 -13.22
C GLU A 168 6.38 -29.22 -12.45
N VAL A 169 5.13 -29.03 -12.01
CA VAL A 169 4.78 -28.06 -10.95
C VAL A 169 4.67 -28.82 -9.64
N HIS A 170 5.30 -28.33 -8.59
CA HIS A 170 5.27 -28.97 -7.28
C HIS A 170 4.33 -28.21 -6.34
N VAL A 171 3.63 -28.92 -5.46
CA VAL A 171 2.81 -28.31 -4.40
C VAL A 171 3.25 -28.87 -3.06
N PHE A 172 3.51 -27.98 -2.11
CA PHE A 172 3.93 -28.29 -0.75
C PHE A 172 2.90 -27.78 0.24
N ASP A 173 2.57 -28.59 1.23
CA ASP A 173 1.97 -28.14 2.47
C ASP A 173 3.08 -27.91 3.49
N ILE A 174 3.44 -26.64 3.69
CA ILE A 174 4.57 -26.24 4.54
C ILE A 174 4.29 -26.52 6.02
N SER A 175 3.01 -26.64 6.42
CA SER A 175 2.64 -26.95 7.81
C SER A 175 3.03 -28.37 8.22
N LYS A 176 3.24 -29.26 7.23
CA LYS A 176 3.64 -30.66 7.45
C LYS A 176 5.16 -30.83 7.53
N ARG A 177 5.93 -29.76 7.32
CA ARG A 177 7.39 -29.81 7.20
C ARG A 177 8.07 -29.37 8.50
N PRO A 178 9.22 -29.98 8.86
CA PRO A 178 10.06 -29.41 9.90
C PRO A 178 10.60 -28.04 9.45
N SER A 179 11.00 -27.21 10.40
CA SER A 179 11.62 -25.90 10.11
C SER A 179 12.91 -26.03 9.29
N GLU A 180 13.69 -27.08 9.56
CA GLU A 180 14.90 -27.41 8.81
C GLU A 180 14.77 -28.81 8.21
N PRO A 181 15.08 -28.98 6.91
CA PRO A 181 15.03 -30.28 6.26
C PRO A 181 16.15 -31.18 6.77
N LYS A 182 15.93 -32.50 6.74
CA LYS A 182 16.98 -33.45 7.12
C LYS A 182 18.09 -33.42 6.08
N GLU A 183 19.35 -33.42 6.53
CA GLU A 183 20.50 -33.57 5.63
C GLU A 183 20.31 -34.77 4.70
N ASN A 184 20.56 -34.57 3.40
CA ASN A 184 20.41 -35.57 2.34
C ASN A 184 18.99 -36.13 2.14
N SER A 185 17.95 -35.48 2.67
CA SER A 185 16.58 -35.76 2.22
C SER A 185 16.36 -35.11 0.84
N GLY A 186 15.77 -35.83 -0.12
CA GLY A 186 15.41 -35.22 -1.41
C GLY A 186 14.19 -34.31 -1.29
N SER A 187 13.80 -33.69 -2.41
CA SER A 187 12.52 -32.98 -2.52
C SER A 187 11.35 -33.98 -2.52
N GLU A 188 10.40 -33.79 -1.61
CA GLU A 188 9.19 -34.61 -1.50
C GLU A 188 7.93 -33.73 -1.53
N PRO A 189 7.49 -33.25 -2.71
CA PRO A 189 6.26 -32.48 -2.82
C PRO A 189 5.03 -33.31 -2.43
N ASP A 190 4.00 -32.64 -1.88
CA ASP A 190 2.70 -33.27 -1.59
C ASP A 190 1.98 -33.65 -2.89
N TYR A 191 2.10 -32.79 -3.91
CA TYR A 191 1.59 -33.05 -5.26
C TYR A 191 2.64 -32.72 -6.33
N ARG A 192 2.76 -33.61 -7.32
CA ARG A 192 3.49 -33.39 -8.58
C ARG A 192 2.47 -33.23 -9.69
N LEU A 193 2.33 -32.02 -10.20
CA LEU A 193 1.42 -31.71 -11.28
C LEU A 193 2.17 -31.89 -12.60
N LEU A 194 1.67 -32.82 -13.40
CA LEU A 194 2.20 -33.16 -14.72
C LEU A 194 1.39 -32.42 -15.79
N GLY A 195 1.96 -32.27 -16.98
CA GLY A 195 1.23 -31.72 -18.12
C GLY A 195 2.15 -31.03 -19.10
N HIS A 196 3.05 -30.20 -18.59
CA HIS A 196 4.06 -29.54 -19.40
C HIS A 196 5.16 -30.51 -19.86
N THR A 197 5.99 -30.02 -20.75
CA THR A 197 7.16 -30.71 -21.31
C THR A 197 8.46 -29.92 -21.14
N LYS A 198 8.36 -28.68 -20.68
CA LYS A 198 9.47 -27.78 -20.35
C LYS A 198 9.16 -27.00 -19.07
N GLU A 199 10.14 -26.26 -18.56
CA GLU A 199 9.97 -25.36 -17.42
C GLU A 199 9.06 -24.15 -17.75
N GLY A 200 8.98 -23.21 -16.81
CA GLY A 200 8.38 -21.89 -17.05
C GLY A 200 8.19 -21.10 -15.76
N TYR A 201 7.58 -19.92 -15.87
CA TYR A 201 7.42 -18.99 -14.75
C TYR A 201 5.95 -18.74 -14.36
N GLY A 202 5.04 -18.66 -15.34
CA GLY A 202 3.62 -18.40 -15.09
C GLY A 202 2.98 -19.41 -14.13
N LEU A 203 2.40 -18.91 -13.03
CA LEU A 203 1.76 -19.71 -11.99
C LEU A 203 0.73 -18.86 -11.24
N CYS A 204 -0.53 -19.31 -11.19
CA CYS A 204 -1.60 -18.60 -10.49
C CYS A 204 -2.60 -19.56 -9.86
N TRP A 205 -2.84 -19.40 -8.55
CA TRP A 205 -3.97 -20.04 -7.87
C TRP A 205 -5.26 -19.32 -8.18
N ASP A 206 -6.34 -20.07 -8.32
CA ASP A 206 -7.68 -19.51 -8.46
C ASP A 206 -8.09 -18.82 -7.14
N PRO A 207 -8.33 -17.49 -7.14
CA PRO A 207 -8.75 -16.79 -5.94
C PRO A 207 -10.19 -17.13 -5.51
N HIS A 208 -10.98 -17.75 -6.40
CA HIS A 208 -12.39 -18.08 -6.18
C HIS A 208 -12.59 -19.54 -5.74
N GLU A 209 -11.75 -20.45 -6.22
CA GLU A 209 -11.87 -21.89 -5.96
C GLU A 209 -10.62 -22.48 -5.31
N ALA A 210 -10.73 -22.88 -4.03
CA ALA A 210 -9.64 -23.55 -3.32
C ALA A 210 -9.18 -24.83 -4.04
N TYR A 211 -7.87 -25.07 -4.04
CA TYR A 211 -7.18 -26.20 -4.68
C TYR A 211 -7.19 -26.19 -6.21
N HIS A 212 -7.56 -25.08 -6.83
CA HIS A 212 -7.56 -24.92 -8.29
C HIS A 212 -6.44 -23.95 -8.71
N LEU A 213 -5.66 -24.31 -9.73
CA LEU A 213 -4.54 -23.49 -10.21
C LEU A 213 -4.22 -23.73 -11.69
N ILE A 214 -3.55 -22.74 -12.28
CA ILE A 214 -3.01 -22.77 -13.65
C ILE A 214 -1.52 -22.47 -13.67
N SER A 215 -0.83 -22.98 -14.69
CA SER A 215 0.53 -22.56 -15.01
C SER A 215 0.79 -22.49 -16.50
N GLY A 216 1.63 -21.53 -16.91
CA GLY A 216 2.21 -21.39 -18.24
C GLY A 216 3.61 -22.02 -18.31
N SER A 217 4.12 -22.25 -19.52
CA SER A 217 5.41 -22.89 -19.76
C SER A 217 5.98 -22.53 -21.13
N ASP A 218 7.30 -22.72 -21.26
CA ASP A 218 8.09 -22.64 -22.49
C ASP A 218 7.67 -23.63 -23.59
N ASP A 219 6.76 -24.56 -23.26
CA ASP A 219 6.14 -25.45 -24.23
C ASP A 219 4.90 -24.87 -24.92
N ALA A 220 4.60 -23.59 -24.67
CA ALA A 220 3.47 -22.85 -25.22
C ALA A 220 2.09 -23.38 -24.79
N ILE A 221 2.02 -24.12 -23.67
CA ILE A 221 0.78 -24.68 -23.12
C ILE A 221 0.48 -24.05 -21.76
N ILE A 222 -0.80 -23.75 -21.50
CA ILE A 222 -1.29 -23.56 -20.13
C ILE A 222 -1.89 -24.88 -19.66
N CYS A 223 -1.52 -25.32 -18.47
CA CYS A 223 -2.18 -26.45 -17.81
C CYS A 223 -3.01 -25.97 -16.62
N GLU A 224 -4.15 -26.62 -16.40
CA GLU A 224 -5.09 -26.37 -15.30
C GLU A 224 -5.23 -27.63 -14.45
N TRP A 225 -5.26 -27.49 -13.12
CA TRP A 225 -5.43 -28.61 -12.20
C TRP A 225 -6.39 -28.28 -11.05
N ASP A 226 -7.19 -29.26 -10.63
CA ASP A 226 -7.84 -29.31 -9.32
C ASP A 226 -7.19 -30.43 -8.49
N ILE A 227 -6.65 -30.05 -7.33
CA ILE A 227 -5.93 -30.98 -6.44
C ILE A 227 -6.73 -31.41 -5.21
N ARG A 228 -8.00 -30.97 -5.04
CA ARG A 228 -8.80 -31.14 -3.81
C ARG A 228 -8.92 -32.59 -3.34
N ASN A 229 -8.99 -33.52 -4.28
CA ASN A 229 -9.09 -34.96 -4.02
C ASN A 229 -8.09 -35.77 -4.86
N ALA A 230 -7.01 -35.13 -5.31
CA ALA A 230 -6.03 -35.77 -6.17
C ALA A 230 -5.08 -36.68 -5.39
N GLY A 231 -4.50 -37.67 -6.07
CA GLY A 231 -3.33 -38.39 -5.56
C GLY A 231 -2.06 -37.54 -5.63
N LYS A 232 -0.92 -38.09 -5.21
CA LYS A 232 0.38 -37.39 -5.24
C LYS A 232 0.84 -36.94 -6.62
N THR A 233 0.32 -37.54 -7.69
CA THR A 233 0.67 -37.19 -9.07
C THR A 233 -0.61 -36.88 -9.82
N VAL A 234 -0.68 -35.69 -10.42
CA VAL A 234 -1.92 -35.12 -10.96
C VAL A 234 -1.73 -34.80 -12.44
N GLN A 235 -2.59 -35.32 -13.30
CA GLN A 235 -2.68 -34.92 -14.71
C GLN A 235 -3.53 -33.65 -14.82
N PRO A 236 -3.31 -32.80 -15.83
CA PRO A 236 -4.09 -31.58 -15.95
C PRO A 236 -5.53 -31.90 -16.32
N LEU A 237 -6.46 -31.13 -15.75
CA LEU A 237 -7.87 -31.13 -16.15
C LEU A 237 -7.99 -30.70 -17.61
N HIS A 238 -7.34 -29.59 -17.94
CA HIS A 238 -7.36 -28.99 -19.26
C HIS A 238 -5.96 -28.52 -19.68
N LYS A 239 -5.74 -28.50 -20.99
CA LYS A 239 -4.54 -27.95 -21.62
C LYS A 239 -4.94 -26.94 -22.67
N TYR A 240 -4.55 -25.69 -22.49
CA TYR A 240 -4.87 -24.61 -23.39
C TYR A 240 -3.71 -24.34 -24.34
N SER A 241 -3.99 -24.27 -25.64
CA SER A 241 -2.98 -24.22 -26.71
C SER A 241 -3.25 -23.10 -27.72
N GLY A 242 -3.26 -21.86 -27.24
CA GLY A 242 -3.53 -20.66 -28.06
C GLY A 242 -2.30 -19.83 -28.41
N HIS A 243 -1.27 -19.85 -27.55
CA HIS A 243 0.01 -19.19 -27.83
C HIS A 243 0.82 -19.99 -28.85
N SER A 244 1.62 -19.28 -29.64
CA SER A 244 2.53 -19.89 -30.62
C SER A 244 3.98 -19.97 -30.15
N ASP A 245 4.28 -19.45 -28.96
CA ASP A 245 5.61 -19.40 -28.36
C ASP A 245 5.52 -19.50 -26.83
N VAL A 246 6.65 -19.36 -26.12
CA VAL A 246 6.76 -19.40 -24.64
C VAL A 246 5.66 -18.59 -23.96
N ILE A 247 5.06 -19.16 -22.90
CA ILE A 247 4.09 -18.48 -22.05
C ILE A 247 4.79 -18.03 -20.77
N GLU A 248 4.98 -16.72 -20.66
CA GLU A 248 5.71 -16.09 -19.56
C GLU A 248 4.85 -15.99 -18.30
N ASP A 249 3.57 -15.63 -18.45
CA ASP A 249 2.70 -15.45 -17.29
C ASP A 249 1.23 -15.81 -17.54
N VAL A 250 0.56 -16.17 -16.45
CA VAL A 250 -0.87 -16.51 -16.39
C VAL A 250 -1.48 -15.93 -15.13
N ALA A 251 -2.69 -15.39 -15.23
CA ALA A 251 -3.39 -14.80 -14.10
C ALA A 251 -4.89 -15.08 -14.16
N TRP A 252 -5.48 -15.50 -13.04
CA TRP A 252 -6.92 -15.54 -12.89
C TRP A 252 -7.52 -14.15 -12.79
N HIS A 253 -8.74 -13.98 -13.29
CA HIS A 253 -9.47 -12.73 -13.12
C HIS A 253 -9.96 -12.57 -11.67
N MET A 254 -9.77 -11.40 -11.06
CA MET A 254 -10.07 -11.18 -9.64
C MET A 254 -11.57 -11.15 -9.30
N HIS A 255 -12.44 -10.86 -10.28
CA HIS A 255 -13.91 -10.78 -10.08
C HIS A 255 -14.71 -11.85 -10.84
N HIS A 256 -14.11 -12.63 -11.74
CA HIS A 256 -14.82 -13.51 -12.67
C HIS A 256 -14.25 -14.93 -12.63
N VAL A 257 -14.96 -15.82 -11.96
CA VAL A 257 -14.56 -17.20 -11.62
C VAL A 257 -14.17 -18.08 -12.82
N LYS A 258 -14.58 -17.73 -14.04
CA LYS A 258 -14.34 -18.54 -15.25
C LYS A 258 -13.45 -17.87 -16.29
N ILE A 259 -12.81 -16.75 -15.93
CA ILE A 259 -11.96 -15.98 -16.83
C ILE A 259 -10.53 -15.96 -16.31
N PHE A 260 -9.56 -16.13 -17.20
CA PHE A 260 -8.15 -15.91 -16.91
C PHE A 260 -7.45 -15.32 -18.14
N GLY A 261 -6.28 -14.74 -17.92
CA GLY A 261 -5.41 -14.20 -18.96
C GLY A 261 -4.09 -14.95 -19.05
N SER A 262 -3.46 -14.89 -20.21
CA SER A 262 -2.09 -15.36 -20.42
C SER A 262 -1.33 -14.45 -21.39
N VAL A 263 -0.01 -14.38 -21.19
CA VAL A 263 0.91 -13.60 -22.02
C VAL A 263 2.16 -14.40 -22.35
N GLY A 264 2.89 -14.01 -23.39
CA GLY A 264 4.11 -14.70 -23.78
C GLY A 264 4.88 -14.08 -24.94
N ASP A 265 5.89 -14.81 -25.42
CA ASP A 265 6.87 -14.39 -26.43
C ASP A 265 6.26 -14.16 -27.82
N ASP A 266 5.07 -14.71 -28.06
CA ASP A 266 4.31 -14.42 -29.27
C ASP A 266 3.66 -13.02 -29.29
N LYS A 267 4.00 -12.19 -28.28
CA LYS A 267 3.67 -10.77 -28.13
C LYS A 267 2.21 -10.48 -27.83
N LYS A 268 1.49 -11.50 -27.38
CA LYS A 268 0.04 -11.45 -27.23
C LYS A 268 -0.39 -11.47 -25.78
N LEU A 269 -1.53 -10.83 -25.56
CA LEU A 269 -2.41 -11.07 -24.43
C LEU A 269 -3.60 -11.90 -24.93
N LEU A 270 -3.81 -13.06 -24.31
CA LEU A 270 -4.96 -13.93 -24.55
C LEU A 270 -5.88 -13.92 -23.34
N ILE A 271 -7.18 -13.76 -23.57
CA ILE A 271 -8.22 -13.90 -22.55
C ILE A 271 -8.97 -15.19 -22.81
N TRP A 272 -9.07 -16.02 -21.78
CA TRP A 272 -9.69 -17.33 -21.81
C TRP A 272 -10.99 -17.33 -21.03
N ASP A 273 -11.98 -18.06 -21.56
CA ASP A 273 -13.26 -18.28 -20.88
C ASP A 273 -13.50 -19.78 -20.77
N MET A 274 -13.44 -20.29 -19.54
CA MET A 274 -13.60 -21.72 -19.24
C MET A 274 -15.01 -22.26 -19.49
N ARG A 275 -15.98 -21.39 -19.77
CA ARG A 275 -17.32 -21.81 -20.21
C ARG A 275 -17.31 -22.28 -21.67
N SER A 276 -16.28 -21.90 -22.43
CA SER A 276 -16.01 -22.45 -23.75
C SER A 276 -15.33 -23.80 -23.59
N GLU A 277 -15.90 -24.86 -24.19
CA GLU A 277 -15.23 -26.18 -24.25
C GLU A 277 -14.08 -26.23 -25.30
N SER A 278 -13.61 -25.07 -25.79
CA SER A 278 -12.51 -24.94 -26.76
C SER A 278 -11.25 -24.47 -26.04
N TYR A 279 -10.31 -25.38 -25.83
CA TYR A 279 -9.02 -25.09 -25.17
C TYR A 279 -7.93 -24.58 -26.14
N ASP A 280 -8.18 -24.59 -27.44
CA ASP A 280 -7.29 -24.10 -28.48
C ASP A 280 -7.64 -22.69 -28.99
N LYS A 281 -8.74 -22.11 -28.48
CA LYS A 281 -9.28 -20.84 -28.96
C LYS A 281 -9.62 -19.92 -27.78
N PRO A 282 -8.79 -18.91 -27.51
CA PRO A 282 -9.11 -17.92 -26.50
C PRO A 282 -10.35 -17.11 -26.90
N ALA A 283 -11.07 -16.57 -25.91
CA ALA A 283 -12.20 -15.69 -26.13
C ALA A 283 -11.78 -14.37 -26.78
N THR A 284 -10.57 -13.89 -26.48
CA THR A 284 -9.98 -12.70 -27.11
C THR A 284 -8.48 -12.88 -27.28
N THR A 285 -7.95 -12.37 -28.40
CA THR A 285 -6.53 -12.34 -28.72
C THR A 285 -6.14 -10.92 -29.09
N VAL A 286 -5.10 -10.39 -28.44
CA VAL A 286 -4.58 -9.05 -28.68
C VAL A 286 -3.09 -9.14 -28.93
N TYR A 287 -2.58 -8.46 -29.94
CA TYR A 287 -1.15 -8.15 -30.02
C TYR A 287 -0.89 -7.01 -29.05
N ALA A 288 -0.41 -7.36 -27.86
CA ALA A 288 -0.35 -6.43 -26.74
C ALA A 288 0.87 -5.51 -26.84
N HIS A 289 1.99 -6.03 -27.33
CA HIS A 289 3.27 -5.32 -27.36
C HIS A 289 4.04 -5.56 -28.65
N THR A 290 5.14 -4.82 -28.82
CA THR A 290 6.05 -4.94 -29.97
C THR A 290 7.17 -5.97 -29.75
N ALA A 291 7.35 -6.41 -28.51
CA ALA A 291 8.25 -7.46 -28.06
C ALA A 291 7.51 -8.48 -27.17
N GLU A 292 8.26 -9.40 -26.59
CA GLU A 292 7.82 -10.45 -25.66
C GLU A 292 7.06 -9.85 -24.46
N VAL A 293 5.94 -10.46 -24.07
CA VAL A 293 5.11 -9.98 -22.95
C VAL A 293 5.34 -10.88 -21.74
N ASN A 294 6.02 -10.35 -20.74
CA ASN A 294 6.57 -11.12 -19.63
C ASN A 294 5.61 -11.30 -18.45
N CYS A 295 4.66 -10.38 -18.26
CA CYS A 295 3.78 -10.40 -17.10
C CYS A 295 2.41 -9.76 -17.38
N LEU A 296 1.39 -10.19 -16.63
CA LEU A 296 0.07 -9.58 -16.64
C LEU A 296 -0.52 -9.49 -15.22
N ALA A 297 -1.36 -8.48 -14.97
CA ALA A 297 -2.09 -8.37 -13.72
C ALA A 297 -3.49 -7.78 -13.93
N PHE A 298 -4.51 -8.51 -13.47
CA PHE A 298 -5.87 -7.97 -13.36
C PHE A 298 -5.97 -7.03 -12.17
N SER A 299 -6.70 -5.93 -12.32
CA SER A 299 -6.97 -5.03 -11.20
C SER A 299 -7.82 -5.77 -10.14
N PRO A 300 -7.48 -5.64 -8.84
CA PRO A 300 -8.31 -6.18 -7.76
C PRO A 300 -9.53 -5.30 -7.46
N PHE A 301 -9.58 -4.07 -7.99
CA PHE A 301 -10.64 -3.09 -7.75
C PHE A 301 -11.58 -2.92 -8.96
N SER A 302 -11.03 -3.04 -10.18
CA SER A 302 -11.80 -2.89 -11.42
C SER A 302 -11.89 -4.21 -12.19
N GLU A 303 -13.12 -4.68 -12.41
CA GLU A 303 -13.41 -5.91 -13.17
C GLU A 303 -13.08 -5.82 -14.66
N TYR A 304 -12.67 -4.66 -15.17
CA TYR A 304 -12.39 -4.47 -16.60
C TYR A 304 -10.94 -4.16 -16.90
N LEU A 305 -10.12 -3.85 -15.90
CA LEU A 305 -8.74 -3.43 -16.11
C LEU A 305 -7.76 -4.60 -16.01
N VAL A 306 -6.88 -4.67 -17.01
CA VAL A 306 -5.72 -5.55 -17.00
C VAL A 306 -4.50 -4.78 -17.49
N ALA A 307 -3.37 -4.95 -16.82
CA ALA A 307 -2.09 -4.40 -17.23
C ALA A 307 -1.18 -5.52 -17.76
N THR A 308 -0.25 -5.19 -18.65
CA THR A 308 0.76 -6.10 -19.20
C THR A 308 2.13 -5.43 -19.26
N GLY A 309 3.18 -6.11 -18.82
CA GLY A 309 4.58 -5.65 -18.90
C GLY A 309 5.39 -6.48 -19.90
N SER A 310 6.39 -5.86 -20.54
CA SER A 310 7.00 -6.41 -21.75
C SER A 310 8.48 -6.06 -21.91
N ALA A 311 9.16 -6.85 -22.73
CA ALA A 311 10.53 -6.62 -23.19
C ALA A 311 10.69 -5.36 -24.06
N ASP A 312 9.58 -4.78 -24.55
CA ASP A 312 9.58 -3.47 -25.20
C ASP A 312 9.63 -2.30 -24.21
N LYS A 313 9.87 -2.58 -22.93
CA LYS A 313 10.13 -1.61 -21.84
C LYS A 313 8.89 -0.81 -21.42
N HIS A 314 7.72 -1.20 -21.91
CA HIS A 314 6.47 -0.55 -21.60
C HIS A 314 5.58 -1.43 -20.74
N VAL A 315 4.76 -0.78 -19.92
CA VAL A 315 3.57 -1.40 -19.34
C VAL A 315 2.36 -0.86 -20.09
N ASN A 316 1.51 -1.73 -20.64
CA ASN A 316 0.27 -1.32 -21.33
C ASN A 316 -0.95 -1.61 -20.46
N LEU A 317 -1.90 -0.68 -20.47
CA LEU A 317 -3.19 -0.80 -19.77
C LEU A 317 -4.30 -1.12 -20.77
N TRP A 318 -5.22 -2.02 -20.40
CA TRP A 318 -6.29 -2.49 -21.27
C TRP A 318 -7.64 -2.48 -20.58
N ASP A 319 -8.69 -2.20 -21.36
CA ASP A 319 -10.09 -2.38 -20.98
C ASP A 319 -10.64 -3.65 -21.64
N MET A 320 -11.02 -4.64 -20.83
CA MET A 320 -11.58 -5.91 -21.29
C MET A 320 -12.87 -5.75 -22.12
N ARG A 321 -13.59 -4.64 -21.97
CA ARG A 321 -14.79 -4.31 -22.77
C ARG A 321 -14.42 -3.88 -24.20
N ASN A 322 -13.19 -3.39 -24.41
CA ASN A 322 -12.67 -2.99 -25.71
C ASN A 322 -11.17 -3.28 -25.87
N MET A 323 -10.84 -4.56 -26.05
CA MET A 323 -9.47 -5.03 -26.24
C MET A 323 -8.85 -4.72 -27.63
N LYS A 324 -9.48 -3.87 -28.44
CA LYS A 324 -8.99 -3.52 -29.79
C LYS A 324 -7.88 -2.47 -29.78
N ALA A 325 -7.82 -1.68 -28.70
CA ALA A 325 -6.82 -0.65 -28.50
C ALA A 325 -6.44 -0.66 -27.01
N LYS A 326 -5.17 -0.39 -26.72
CA LYS A 326 -4.74 -0.13 -25.34
C LYS A 326 -5.35 1.18 -24.86
N LEU A 327 -5.65 1.25 -23.56
CA LEU A 327 -6.08 2.48 -22.90
C LEU A 327 -4.90 3.44 -22.78
N HIS A 328 -3.76 2.92 -22.30
CA HIS A 328 -2.57 3.71 -21.99
C HIS A 328 -1.29 2.89 -22.15
N SER A 329 -0.15 3.58 -22.15
CA SER A 329 1.20 3.03 -22.20
C SER A 329 2.06 3.77 -21.19
N PHE A 330 2.48 3.10 -20.13
CA PHE A 330 3.43 3.66 -19.16
C PHE A 330 4.84 3.55 -19.74
N GLU A 331 5.50 4.70 -19.90
CA GLU A 331 6.85 4.81 -20.47
C GLU A 331 7.80 5.36 -19.41
N GLY A 332 8.97 4.73 -19.22
CA GLY A 332 9.94 5.17 -18.22
C GLY A 332 11.04 4.13 -17.94
N HIS A 333 10.69 2.85 -18.02
CA HIS A 333 11.67 1.77 -17.92
C HIS A 333 12.68 1.81 -19.09
N ASN A 334 13.93 1.49 -18.76
CA ASN A 334 15.04 1.53 -19.71
C ASN A 334 15.43 0.15 -20.25
N ASP A 335 14.82 -0.91 -19.73
CA ASP A 335 15.04 -2.30 -20.11
C ASP A 335 13.78 -3.14 -19.88
N GLU A 336 13.84 -4.44 -20.16
CA GLU A 336 12.71 -5.38 -20.11
C GLU A 336 11.95 -5.32 -18.77
N VAL A 337 10.62 -5.21 -18.81
CA VAL A 337 9.78 -5.30 -17.60
C VAL A 337 9.48 -6.77 -17.31
N TYR A 338 9.80 -7.25 -16.11
CA TYR A 338 9.64 -8.66 -15.73
C TYR A 338 8.40 -8.95 -14.88
N GLN A 339 8.00 -8.00 -14.03
CA GLN A 339 6.84 -8.19 -13.16
C GLN A 339 6.04 -6.90 -13.04
N ILE A 340 4.73 -7.05 -12.91
CA ILE A 340 3.80 -5.98 -12.54
C ILE A 340 2.84 -6.46 -11.45
N GLN A 341 2.45 -5.58 -10.53
CA GLN A 341 1.43 -5.88 -9.51
C GLN A 341 0.67 -4.61 -9.15
N TRP A 342 -0.66 -4.71 -9.13
CA TRP A 342 -1.53 -3.68 -8.56
C TRP A 342 -1.30 -3.58 -7.05
N SER A 343 -1.38 -2.36 -6.53
CA SER A 343 -1.50 -2.17 -5.09
C SER A 343 -2.73 -2.92 -4.57
N PRO A 344 -2.65 -3.60 -3.41
CA PRO A 344 -3.82 -4.19 -2.76
C PRO A 344 -4.65 -3.16 -1.98
N HIS A 345 -4.20 -1.91 -1.89
CA HIS A 345 -4.83 -0.85 -1.08
C HIS A 345 -5.39 0.31 -1.90
N ASN A 346 -4.76 0.65 -3.02
CA ASN A 346 -5.10 1.82 -3.84
C ASN A 346 -5.42 1.41 -5.27
N GLU A 347 -6.60 1.79 -5.77
CA GLU A 347 -7.11 1.33 -7.06
C GLU A 347 -6.37 1.88 -8.28
N THR A 348 -5.70 3.02 -8.13
CA THR A 348 -4.93 3.69 -9.19
C THR A 348 -3.45 3.33 -9.18
N ILE A 349 -2.97 2.57 -8.21
CA ILE A 349 -1.53 2.35 -8.03
C ILE A 349 -1.09 1.01 -8.62
N LEU A 350 -0.08 1.07 -9.48
CA LEU A 350 0.54 -0.08 -10.12
C LEU A 350 2.06 -0.06 -9.88
N GLY A 351 2.64 -1.18 -9.48
CA GLY A 351 4.10 -1.37 -9.46
C GLY A 351 4.59 -2.13 -10.68
N SER A 352 5.79 -1.83 -11.16
CA SER A 352 6.51 -2.63 -12.17
C SER A 352 8.01 -2.70 -11.86
N CYS A 353 8.64 -3.86 -12.08
CA CYS A 353 10.09 -4.01 -11.95
C CYS A 353 10.73 -4.49 -13.26
N SER A 354 11.98 -4.08 -13.48
CA SER A 354 12.68 -4.25 -14.75
C SER A 354 14.12 -4.73 -14.59
N ALA A 355 14.65 -5.28 -15.70
CA ALA A 355 16.07 -5.55 -15.90
C ALA A 355 16.95 -4.29 -15.76
N ASP A 356 16.36 -3.08 -15.84
CA ASP A 356 17.05 -1.81 -15.65
C ASP A 356 17.46 -1.52 -14.19
N ARG A 357 17.15 -2.45 -13.27
CA ARG A 357 17.43 -2.39 -11.83
C ARG A 357 16.55 -1.38 -11.09
N ARG A 358 15.42 -0.99 -11.67
CA ARG A 358 14.45 -0.08 -11.07
C ARG A 358 13.11 -0.76 -10.90
N LEU A 359 12.42 -0.35 -9.85
CA LEU A 359 11.01 -0.61 -9.66
C LEU A 359 10.29 0.74 -9.75
N HIS A 360 9.35 0.86 -10.68
CA HIS A 360 8.53 2.06 -10.84
C HIS A 360 7.18 1.84 -10.15
N VAL A 361 6.70 2.87 -9.46
CA VAL A 361 5.33 2.96 -8.97
C VAL A 361 4.62 4.00 -9.81
N TRP A 362 3.48 3.61 -10.38
CA TRP A 362 2.67 4.40 -11.27
C TRP A 362 1.35 4.77 -10.61
N ASP A 363 0.88 5.99 -10.84
CA ASP A 363 -0.43 6.44 -10.40
C ASP A 363 -1.31 6.81 -11.59
N LEU A 364 -2.33 5.99 -11.82
CA LEU A 364 -3.26 6.14 -12.93
C LEU A 364 -4.09 7.43 -12.84
N SER A 365 -4.30 8.03 -11.66
CA SER A 365 -5.06 9.29 -11.56
C SER A 365 -4.33 10.46 -12.19
N LYS A 366 -3.00 10.39 -12.32
CA LYS A 366 -2.19 11.47 -12.90
C LYS A 366 -2.00 11.38 -14.40
N ILE A 367 -2.62 10.39 -15.05
CA ILE A 367 -2.50 10.21 -16.51
C ILE A 367 -3.09 11.43 -17.23
N GLY A 368 -2.22 12.12 -17.97
CA GLY A 368 -2.60 13.28 -18.78
C GLY A 368 -2.56 14.61 -18.04
N ASP A 369 -2.07 14.64 -16.80
CA ASP A 369 -1.82 15.88 -16.09
C ASP A 369 -0.74 16.72 -16.80
N GLU A 370 -0.87 18.04 -16.68
CA GLU A 370 0.11 18.97 -17.24
C GLU A 370 1.34 19.03 -16.35
N GLN A 371 2.53 18.94 -16.96
CA GLN A 371 3.82 19.02 -16.27
C GLN A 371 4.64 20.21 -16.78
N SER A 372 5.54 20.71 -15.93
CA SER A 372 6.58 21.63 -16.39
C SER A 372 7.52 20.92 -17.40
N PRO A 373 8.21 21.66 -18.27
CA PRO A 373 9.21 21.07 -19.16
C PRO A 373 10.32 20.35 -18.39
N GLU A 374 10.67 20.81 -17.19
CA GLU A 374 11.65 20.17 -16.32
C GLU A 374 11.14 18.80 -15.81
N ASP A 375 9.93 18.71 -15.28
CA ASP A 375 9.37 17.44 -14.76
C ASP A 375 9.14 16.42 -15.89
N ALA A 376 8.78 16.90 -17.09
CA ALA A 376 8.64 16.05 -18.27
C ALA A 376 9.98 15.46 -18.77
N GLU A 377 11.13 16.01 -18.37
CA GLU A 377 12.45 15.39 -18.61
C GLU A 377 12.70 14.19 -17.68
N ASP A 378 12.09 14.20 -16.49
CA ASP A 378 12.24 13.14 -15.48
C ASP A 378 11.30 11.95 -15.74
N GLY A 379 10.12 12.19 -16.30
CA GLY A 379 9.17 11.14 -16.67
C GLY A 379 7.76 11.65 -16.95
N PRO A 380 6.84 10.76 -17.34
CA PRO A 380 5.43 11.13 -17.51
C PRO A 380 4.76 11.42 -16.14
N PRO A 381 3.62 12.13 -16.11
CA PRO A 381 3.00 12.56 -14.85
C PRO A 381 2.53 11.40 -13.96
N GLU A 382 2.16 10.28 -14.58
CA GLU A 382 1.78 9.07 -13.87
C GLU A 382 2.95 8.30 -13.25
N LEU A 383 4.21 8.71 -13.47
CA LEU A 383 5.36 8.10 -12.81
C LEU A 383 5.55 8.69 -11.40
N LEU A 384 4.90 8.06 -10.42
CA LEU A 384 4.89 8.52 -9.03
C LEU A 384 6.23 8.34 -8.32
N PHE A 385 6.89 7.19 -8.49
CA PHE A 385 8.14 6.90 -7.78
C PHE A 385 9.05 5.94 -8.51
N ILE A 386 10.37 6.15 -8.40
CA ILE A 386 11.40 5.23 -8.89
C ILE A 386 12.24 4.72 -7.72
N HIS A 387 12.06 3.45 -7.40
CA HIS A 387 12.93 2.77 -6.44
C HIS A 387 14.26 2.38 -7.10
N GLY A 388 15.36 3.00 -6.62
CA GLY A 388 16.72 2.84 -7.13
C GLY A 388 17.67 2.03 -6.24
N GLY A 389 17.13 1.25 -5.30
CA GLY A 389 17.92 0.55 -4.28
C GLY A 389 18.65 -0.71 -4.75
N HIS A 390 18.26 -1.31 -5.88
CA HIS A 390 18.91 -2.51 -6.42
C HIS A 390 20.07 -2.18 -7.35
N THR A 391 21.12 -3.01 -7.27
CA THR A 391 22.33 -2.93 -8.11
C THR A 391 22.38 -4.00 -9.19
N SER A 392 21.42 -4.91 -9.22
CA SER A 392 21.22 -5.92 -10.25
C SER A 392 19.75 -5.98 -10.70
N LYS A 393 19.47 -6.82 -11.68
CA LYS A 393 18.12 -7.03 -12.22
C LYS A 393 17.17 -7.47 -11.10
N ILE A 394 15.97 -6.89 -11.08
CA ILE A 394 14.94 -7.26 -10.11
C ILE A 394 14.16 -8.45 -10.67
N SER A 395 14.12 -9.55 -9.92
CA SER A 395 13.51 -10.81 -10.34
C SER A 395 12.01 -10.86 -10.05
N ASP A 396 11.59 -10.38 -8.89
CA ASP A 396 10.18 -10.36 -8.45
C ASP A 396 10.01 -9.30 -7.35
N PHE A 397 8.78 -8.85 -7.14
CA PHE A 397 8.42 -7.99 -6.02
C PHE A 397 7.01 -8.31 -5.52
N SER A 398 6.68 -7.85 -4.31
CA SER A 398 5.36 -8.04 -3.70
C SER A 398 5.00 -6.84 -2.84
N TRP A 399 3.80 -6.31 -3.07
CA TRP A 399 3.15 -5.40 -2.12
C TRP A 399 2.81 -6.13 -0.83
N ASN A 400 3.05 -5.50 0.32
CA ASN A 400 2.57 -5.99 1.60
C ASN A 400 1.05 -5.82 1.64
N PRO A 401 0.25 -6.84 1.96
CA PRO A 401 -1.20 -6.73 2.01
C PRO A 401 -1.73 -6.05 3.29
N ASN A 402 -0.91 -5.94 4.34
CA ASN A 402 -1.30 -5.43 5.65
C ASN A 402 -0.86 -3.97 5.85
N ASP A 403 0.35 -3.63 5.43
CA ASP A 403 0.96 -2.32 5.67
C ASP A 403 1.03 -1.57 4.32
N PRO A 404 0.24 -0.50 4.10
CA PRO A 404 0.21 0.24 2.84
C PRO A 404 1.58 0.76 2.42
N TRP A 405 1.82 0.78 1.12
CA TRP A 405 3.06 1.27 0.49
C TRP A 405 4.34 0.49 0.82
N VAL A 406 4.28 -0.54 1.68
CA VAL A 406 5.41 -1.41 1.95
C VAL A 406 5.56 -2.44 0.83
N VAL A 407 6.78 -2.53 0.28
CA VAL A 407 7.13 -3.41 -0.83
C VAL A 407 8.31 -4.28 -0.45
N ALA A 408 8.26 -5.57 -0.78
CA ALA A 408 9.44 -6.45 -0.79
C ALA A 408 9.88 -6.71 -2.24
N SER A 409 11.18 -6.64 -2.51
CA SER A 409 11.74 -6.83 -3.86
C SER A 409 13.07 -7.59 -3.78
N VAL A 410 13.29 -8.51 -4.72
CA VAL A 410 14.49 -9.36 -4.77
C VAL A 410 15.23 -9.20 -6.09
N ALA A 411 16.56 -9.22 -6.03
CA ALA A 411 17.43 -9.09 -7.20
C ALA A 411 18.42 -10.25 -7.35
N GLU A 412 19.00 -10.37 -8.55
CA GLU A 412 19.93 -11.46 -8.91
C GLU A 412 21.27 -11.44 -8.15
N ASP A 413 21.63 -10.33 -7.52
CA ASP A 413 22.83 -10.16 -6.69
C ASP A 413 22.60 -10.49 -5.20
N ASN A 414 21.63 -11.38 -4.94
CA ASN A 414 21.23 -11.87 -3.62
C ASN A 414 20.56 -10.84 -2.70
N VAL A 415 20.21 -9.65 -3.21
CA VAL A 415 19.63 -8.59 -2.38
C VAL A 415 18.12 -8.78 -2.26
N LEU A 416 17.63 -8.85 -1.02
CA LEU A 416 16.24 -8.60 -0.65
C LEU A 416 16.16 -7.20 -0.05
N GLN A 417 15.28 -6.36 -0.59
CA GLN A 417 14.94 -5.06 0.01
C GLN A 417 13.47 -5.01 0.38
N ILE A 418 13.20 -4.55 1.60
CA ILE A 418 11.86 -4.20 2.07
C ILE A 418 11.85 -2.70 2.30
N TRP A 419 10.95 -1.98 1.65
CA TRP A 419 10.97 -0.52 1.64
C TRP A 419 9.56 0.07 1.56
N GLN A 420 9.44 1.33 1.96
CA GLN A 420 8.22 2.14 1.90
C GLN A 420 8.62 3.54 1.46
N MET A 421 7.99 4.07 0.41
CA MET A 421 8.24 5.44 -0.03
C MET A 421 7.74 6.44 1.02
N ALA A 422 8.34 7.63 1.06
CA ALA A 422 7.96 8.67 2.00
C ALA A 422 6.53 9.19 1.76
N GLU A 423 5.81 9.49 2.85
CA GLU A 423 4.41 9.94 2.81
C GLU A 423 4.15 11.14 1.89
N ASN A 424 5.05 12.11 1.88
CA ASN A 424 4.93 13.34 1.08
C ASN A 424 4.98 13.11 -0.45
N ILE A 425 5.34 11.91 -0.91
CA ILE A 425 5.40 11.59 -2.35
C ILE A 425 4.00 11.28 -2.89
N TYR A 426 3.16 10.60 -2.09
CA TYR A 426 1.84 10.15 -2.50
C TYR A 426 0.69 10.92 -1.85
N ASN A 427 1.01 11.87 -0.96
CA ASN A 427 0.04 12.70 -0.26
C ASN A 427 0.17 14.16 -0.76
N GLU A 428 -0.74 14.59 -1.65
CA GLU A 428 -0.63 15.84 -2.42
C GLU A 428 -0.98 17.12 -1.65
N GLU A 429 -1.27 17.04 -0.34
CA GLU A 429 -1.60 18.22 0.48
C GLU A 429 -0.45 19.25 0.59
N ASP A 430 0.77 18.90 0.17
CA ASP A 430 1.96 19.78 0.23
C ASP A 430 2.25 20.55 -1.08
N GLU A 431 1.80 20.10 -2.27
CA GLU A 431 2.17 20.74 -3.55
C GLU A 431 1.28 21.96 -3.90
N GLU A 432 -0.01 21.93 -3.57
CA GLU A 432 -0.91 23.06 -3.82
C GLU A 432 -0.61 24.28 -2.92
N ALA A 433 -0.01 24.05 -1.75
CA ALA A 433 0.39 25.11 -0.82
C ALA A 433 1.60 25.93 -1.33
N GLU A 434 2.51 25.30 -2.09
CA GLU A 434 3.67 26.00 -2.68
C GLU A 434 3.32 26.69 -4.01
N GLN A 435 2.37 26.15 -4.79
CA GLN A 435 1.94 26.75 -6.05
C GLN A 435 0.96 27.94 -5.87
N GLN A 436 0.21 27.99 -4.77
CA GLN A 436 -0.70 29.11 -4.45
C GLN A 436 0.03 30.42 -4.10
N GLU A 437 1.32 30.41 -3.71
CA GLU A 437 2.09 31.66 -3.52
C GLU A 437 2.51 32.34 -4.84
N VAL A 438 2.45 31.65 -5.98
CA VAL A 438 2.96 32.14 -7.28
C VAL A 438 1.83 32.51 -8.26
N ALA A 439 0.62 31.97 -8.09
CA ALA A 439 -0.48 32.08 -9.06
C ALA A 439 -1.62 33.05 -8.68
N GLU A 440 -1.42 34.00 -7.75
CA GLU A 440 -2.42 35.03 -7.44
C GLU A 440 -2.48 36.20 -8.45
N ASP A 441 -1.74 36.15 -9.57
CA ASP A 441 -1.86 37.09 -10.69
C ASP A 441 -2.46 36.40 -11.93
N GLU A 442 -3.79 36.54 -12.08
CA GLU A 442 -4.63 36.49 -13.31
C GLU A 442 -5.83 35.51 -13.26
N LEU A 443 -7.04 36.09 -13.26
CA LEU A 443 -8.36 35.46 -13.20
C LEU A 443 -8.99 35.23 -14.59
N ASP A 444 -9.85 34.19 -14.74
CA ASP A 444 -11.24 34.33 -15.25
C ASP A 444 -12.14 33.12 -14.88
N PRO A 445 -13.39 33.31 -14.39
CA PRO A 445 -14.30 32.25 -13.98
C PRO A 445 -15.47 32.08 -14.98
N SER A 446 -15.44 31.05 -15.84
CA SER A 446 -16.64 30.68 -16.62
C SER A 446 -16.68 29.27 -17.22
N THR A 447 -16.34 28.19 -16.52
CA THR A 447 -16.66 26.84 -17.06
C THR A 447 -16.83 25.73 -16.01
N GLN A 448 -17.75 25.88 -15.05
CA GLN A 448 -18.02 24.82 -14.07
C GLN A 448 -19.52 24.56 -13.87
N ALA A 449 -20.19 24.13 -14.94
CA ALA A 449 -21.57 23.66 -14.85
C ALA A 449 -21.90 22.68 -15.99
N ALA A 450 -21.56 21.39 -15.84
CA ALA A 450 -22.28 20.27 -16.48
C ALA A 450 -21.70 18.87 -16.15
N ILE A 451 -21.48 18.46 -14.90
CA ILE A 451 -21.35 17.03 -14.57
C ILE A 451 -21.90 16.79 -13.17
N GLU A 452 -23.21 16.51 -13.06
CA GLU A 452 -23.78 15.85 -11.87
C GLU A 452 -25.22 15.43 -12.16
N THR A 453 -25.42 14.16 -12.53
CA THR A 453 -26.66 13.44 -12.22
C THR A 453 -26.47 11.92 -12.32
N MET A 454 -25.82 11.41 -11.29
CA MET A 454 -26.17 10.24 -10.46
C MET A 454 -26.74 8.97 -11.10
N THR A 455 -25.95 7.91 -10.97
CA THR A 455 -26.38 6.55 -10.56
C THR A 455 -26.67 6.52 -9.05
N ASN A 456 -27.77 5.90 -8.60
CA ASN A 456 -27.86 5.32 -7.25
C ASN A 456 -29.07 4.39 -7.09
N THR A 457 -28.87 3.22 -6.49
CA THR A 457 -29.83 2.60 -5.55
C THR A 457 -29.07 1.83 -4.48
N SER A 458 -29.20 2.32 -3.24
CA SER A 458 -28.59 1.90 -1.98
C SER A 458 -29.48 0.91 -1.18
N THR A 459 -28.87 0.19 -0.25
CA THR A 459 -29.53 -0.45 0.89
C THR A 459 -29.70 0.57 2.03
N GLU A 460 -30.91 0.80 2.53
CA GLU A 460 -31.20 1.77 3.60
C GLU A 460 -30.83 1.22 5.00
N HIS A 461 -30.00 1.94 5.76
CA HIS A 461 -29.69 1.67 7.17
C HIS A 461 -30.64 2.47 8.09
N GLU A 462 -31.14 1.85 9.17
CA GLU A 462 -32.04 2.48 10.15
C GLU A 462 -31.28 3.33 11.17
N LEU A 463 -31.47 4.65 11.21
CA LEU A 463 -30.80 5.57 12.13
C LEU A 463 -31.38 5.53 13.55
N ARG A 464 -30.56 5.38 14.60
CA ARG A 464 -31.03 5.11 15.97
C ARG A 464 -30.55 6.05 17.06
N GLY A 465 -29.42 6.74 16.90
CA GLY A 465 -28.84 7.56 17.97
C GLY A 465 -27.84 8.60 17.47
N ALA A 466 -27.38 9.47 18.37
CA ALA A 466 -26.41 10.51 18.08
C ALA A 466 -25.15 10.35 18.95
N ILE A 467 -23.98 10.57 18.36
CA ILE A 467 -22.69 10.51 19.03
C ILE A 467 -21.97 11.82 18.75
N PHE A 468 -21.42 12.46 19.77
CA PHE A 468 -20.69 13.71 19.65
C PHE A 468 -19.23 13.50 20.08
N ASP A 469 -18.29 14.08 19.33
CA ASP A 469 -17.02 14.47 19.93
C ASP A 469 -17.23 15.63 20.92
N MET A 470 -16.24 15.88 21.77
CA MET A 470 -16.30 16.89 22.81
C MET A 470 -15.67 18.21 22.38
N ASP A 471 -14.44 18.19 21.87
CA ASP A 471 -13.56 19.36 21.78
C ASP A 471 -13.54 19.87 20.35
N GLY A 472 -13.97 21.12 20.14
CA GLY A 472 -14.22 21.66 18.80
C GLY A 472 -15.59 21.29 18.23
N THR A 473 -16.27 20.29 18.80
CA THR A 473 -17.65 19.91 18.47
C THR A 473 -18.69 20.45 19.46
N LEU A 474 -18.54 20.19 20.78
CA LEU A 474 -19.47 20.65 21.82
C LEU A 474 -18.91 21.79 22.67
N LEU A 475 -17.60 21.81 22.87
CA LEU A 475 -16.87 22.80 23.67
C LEU A 475 -15.86 23.55 22.80
N ASP A 476 -15.79 24.86 22.96
CA ASP A 476 -14.82 25.71 22.26
C ASP A 476 -13.45 25.65 22.96
N THR A 477 -12.64 24.66 22.58
CA THR A 477 -11.28 24.49 23.08
C THR A 477 -10.21 25.07 22.18
N GLU A 478 -10.56 25.39 20.93
CA GLU A 478 -9.61 25.63 19.86
C GLU A 478 -8.84 26.94 20.06
N GLU A 479 -9.54 28.03 20.39
CA GLU A 479 -8.88 29.31 20.65
C GLU A 479 -8.02 29.24 21.93
N LEU A 480 -8.43 28.46 22.93
CA LEU A 480 -7.65 28.27 24.16
C LEU A 480 -6.39 27.43 23.92
N SER A 481 -6.46 26.45 23.03
CA SER A 481 -5.29 25.69 22.56
C SER A 481 -4.25 26.62 21.94
N ARG A 482 -4.69 27.48 21.00
CA ARG A 482 -3.81 28.47 20.38
C ARG A 482 -3.20 29.43 21.39
N ILE A 483 -4.00 29.98 22.30
CA ILE A 483 -3.52 30.89 23.36
C ILE A 483 -2.50 30.19 24.26
N SER A 484 -2.65 28.89 24.49
CA SER A 484 -1.72 28.11 25.29
C SER A 484 -0.38 27.94 24.59
N ILE A 485 -0.37 27.64 23.28
CA ILE A 485 0.87 27.56 22.49
C ILE A 485 1.54 28.94 22.42
N ASP A 486 0.76 29.98 22.11
CA ASP A 486 1.24 31.37 22.08
C ASP A 486 1.87 31.77 23.42
N HIS A 487 1.27 31.39 24.54
CA HIS A 487 1.82 31.63 25.87
C HIS A 487 3.20 30.99 26.06
N VAL A 488 3.41 29.77 25.55
CA VAL A 488 4.70 29.08 25.67
C VAL A 488 5.75 29.75 24.78
N VAL A 489 5.44 30.01 23.51
CA VAL A 489 6.44 30.54 22.57
C VAL A 489 6.77 32.02 22.81
N ASN A 490 5.87 32.79 23.42
CA ASN A 490 6.11 34.17 23.85
C ASN A 490 7.28 34.30 24.84
N GLN A 491 7.60 33.24 25.59
CA GLN A 491 8.76 33.21 26.48
C GLN A 491 10.08 33.38 25.72
N PHE A 492 10.10 33.01 24.43
CA PHE A 492 11.23 33.12 23.52
C PHE A 492 11.13 34.35 22.60
N GLY A 493 10.18 35.26 22.87
CA GLY A 493 9.94 36.44 22.03
C GLY A 493 9.31 36.12 20.68
N LYS A 494 8.69 34.95 20.53
CA LYS A 494 7.96 34.52 19.33
C LYS A 494 6.46 34.65 19.55
N GLN A 495 5.70 34.69 18.46
CA GLN A 495 4.23 34.70 18.51
C GLN A 495 3.69 33.51 17.72
N PHE A 496 2.63 32.89 18.25
CA PHE A 496 1.92 31.80 17.59
C PHE A 496 0.63 32.30 16.94
N THR A 497 0.68 32.49 15.63
CA THR A 497 -0.41 33.06 14.85
C THR A 497 -1.51 32.04 14.56
N LYS A 498 -2.70 32.51 14.16
CA LYS A 498 -3.79 31.63 13.73
C LYS A 498 -3.44 30.79 12.50
N ALA A 499 -2.66 31.35 11.56
CA ALA A 499 -2.17 30.62 10.40
C ALA A 499 -1.28 29.44 10.82
N MET A 500 -0.40 29.63 11.81
CA MET A 500 0.43 28.57 12.37
C MET A 500 -0.38 27.55 13.17
N HIS A 501 -1.48 27.98 13.79
CA HIS A 501 -2.39 27.06 14.47
C HIS A 501 -3.08 26.13 13.48
N LYS A 502 -3.52 26.68 12.34
CA LYS A 502 -4.17 25.91 11.28
C LYS A 502 -3.33 24.74 10.78
N THR A 503 -2.01 24.89 10.67
CA THR A 503 -1.13 23.83 10.15
C THR A 503 -1.00 22.63 11.09
N ILE A 504 -1.35 22.81 12.37
CA ILE A 504 -1.12 21.79 13.41
C ILE A 504 -2.38 21.08 13.91
N LEU A 505 -3.56 21.47 13.43
CA LEU A 505 -4.85 20.95 13.90
C LEU A 505 -5.03 19.47 13.59
N GLY A 506 -5.63 18.75 14.53
CA GLY A 506 -5.94 17.32 14.37
C GLY A 506 -4.71 16.39 14.32
N ARG A 507 -3.49 16.93 14.40
CA ARG A 507 -2.25 16.17 14.35
C ARG A 507 -1.88 15.59 15.72
N PRO A 508 -1.19 14.44 15.79
CA PRO A 508 -0.71 13.87 17.05
C PRO A 508 0.22 14.83 17.81
N ALA A 509 0.26 14.69 19.14
CA ALA A 509 1.09 15.52 20.02
C ALA A 509 2.57 15.55 19.63
N THR A 510 3.08 14.42 19.14
CA THR A 510 4.46 14.24 18.65
C THR A 510 4.77 15.02 17.37
N VAL A 511 3.74 15.33 16.58
CA VAL A 511 3.86 16.01 15.29
C VAL A 511 3.65 17.51 15.46
N TRP A 512 2.52 17.91 16.07
CA TRP A 512 2.19 19.34 16.19
C TRP A 512 3.22 20.13 17.00
N THR A 513 3.81 19.52 18.03
CA THR A 513 4.79 20.20 18.88
C THR A 513 6.07 20.54 18.12
N ARG A 514 6.53 19.65 17.23
CA ARG A 514 7.67 19.92 16.34
C ARG A 514 7.33 21.02 15.34
N MET A 515 6.17 20.92 14.70
CA MET A 515 5.70 21.93 13.75
C MET A 515 5.54 23.30 14.42
N ALA A 516 5.04 23.37 15.66
CA ALA A 516 4.89 24.63 16.37
C ALA A 516 6.24 25.27 16.73
N ILE A 517 7.24 24.48 17.09
CA ILE A 517 8.62 24.92 17.32
C ILE A 517 9.20 25.50 16.03
N GLU A 518 9.11 24.74 14.94
CA GLU A 518 9.63 25.12 13.62
C GLU A 518 8.93 26.37 13.07
N ALA A 519 7.61 26.43 13.14
CA ALA A 519 6.84 27.58 12.66
C ALA A 519 7.21 28.87 13.42
N CYS A 520 7.56 28.77 14.70
CA CYS A 520 8.07 29.90 15.48
C CYS A 520 9.55 30.23 15.20
N GLY A 521 10.24 29.47 14.35
CA GLY A 521 11.68 29.56 14.12
C GLY A 521 12.46 29.34 15.41
N LEU A 522 12.02 28.38 16.22
CA LEU A 522 12.71 27.87 17.40
C LEU A 522 13.41 26.55 17.04
N THR A 523 14.38 26.15 17.85
CA THR A 523 15.11 24.90 17.71
C THR A 523 14.95 24.03 18.96
N GLU A 524 15.34 22.76 18.90
CA GLU A 524 15.36 21.89 20.10
C GLU A 524 16.33 22.37 21.19
N GLU A 525 17.26 23.29 20.87
CA GLU A 525 18.10 23.96 21.86
C GLU A 525 17.31 25.00 22.68
N ASP A 526 16.24 25.57 22.12
CA ASP A 526 15.37 26.55 22.79
C ASP A 526 14.30 25.86 23.66
N ILE A 527 13.55 24.93 23.06
CA ILE A 527 12.52 24.14 23.73
C ILE A 527 12.34 22.80 23.01
N THR A 528 12.33 21.71 23.77
CA THR A 528 12.08 20.37 23.20
C THR A 528 10.59 20.15 22.98
N PRO A 529 10.18 19.30 22.02
CA PRO A 529 8.76 18.95 21.81
C PRO A 529 8.05 18.47 23.09
N LYS A 530 8.74 17.68 23.92
CA LYS A 530 8.24 17.18 25.21
C LYS A 530 8.02 18.31 26.22
N GLU A 531 8.89 19.31 26.24
CA GLU A 531 8.77 20.46 27.13
C GLU A 531 7.66 21.42 26.67
N LEU A 532 7.53 21.64 25.36
CA LEU A 532 6.43 22.42 24.78
C LEU A 532 5.08 21.79 25.13
N LEU A 533 4.93 20.47 24.92
CA LEU A 533 3.72 19.73 25.25
C LEU A 533 3.33 19.90 26.72
N LYS A 534 4.28 19.69 27.62
CA LYS A 534 4.06 19.80 29.06
C LYS A 534 3.61 21.21 29.47
N GLN A 535 4.27 22.26 28.98
CA GLN A 535 3.89 23.63 29.31
C GLN A 535 2.55 24.03 28.70
N TRP A 536 2.24 23.53 27.51
CA TRP A 536 0.93 23.68 26.89
C TRP A 536 -0.17 23.00 27.73
N GLU A 537 0.04 21.76 28.20
CA GLU A 537 -0.90 21.04 29.06
C GLU A 537 -1.16 21.80 30.37
N GLU A 538 -0.10 22.26 31.04
CA GLU A 538 -0.21 23.07 32.27
C GLU A 538 -1.04 24.34 32.03
N LYS A 539 -0.86 24.97 30.86
CA LYS A 539 -1.58 26.17 30.48
C LYS A 539 -3.05 25.86 30.14
N MET A 540 -3.32 24.81 29.38
CA MET A 540 -4.69 24.36 29.06
C MET A 540 -5.49 24.03 30.32
N ILE A 541 -4.88 23.34 31.29
CA ILE A 541 -5.51 23.06 32.59
C ILE A 541 -5.87 24.36 33.32
N SER A 542 -5.01 25.38 33.25
CA SER A 542 -5.27 26.67 33.91
C SER A 542 -6.42 27.47 33.28
N LEU A 543 -6.79 27.16 32.02
CA LEU A 543 -7.84 27.83 31.26
C LEU A 543 -9.16 27.06 31.25
N GLN A 544 -9.25 25.94 31.98
CA GLN A 544 -10.40 25.05 31.93
C GLN A 544 -11.72 25.68 32.38
N ASP A 545 -11.67 26.71 33.22
CA ASP A 545 -12.83 27.47 33.67
C ASP A 545 -13.34 28.50 32.64
N GLN A 546 -12.59 28.71 31.56
CA GLN A 546 -12.89 29.63 30.46
C GLN A 546 -13.37 28.90 29.20
N VAL A 547 -13.40 27.56 29.20
CA VAL A 547 -13.97 26.78 28.08
C VAL A 547 -15.47 27.07 28.03
N GLU A 548 -15.97 27.50 26.87
CA GLU A 548 -17.39 27.78 26.64
C GLU A 548 -18.03 26.67 25.82
N GLU A 549 -19.36 26.53 25.93
CA GLU A 549 -20.15 25.63 25.09
C GLU A 549 -20.29 26.24 23.68
N LEU A 550 -20.14 25.43 22.63
CA LEU A 550 -20.29 25.91 21.25
C LEU A 550 -21.75 26.31 20.97
N PRO A 551 -21.98 27.34 20.13
CA PRO A 551 -23.32 27.80 19.80
C PRO A 551 -24.22 26.67 19.28
N GLY A 552 -25.40 26.51 19.90
CA GLY A 552 -26.37 25.48 19.55
C GLY A 552 -26.16 24.13 20.24
N ALA A 553 -25.06 23.91 20.97
CA ALA A 553 -24.77 22.62 21.61
C ALA A 553 -25.85 22.22 22.63
N ILE A 554 -26.17 23.10 23.58
CA ILE A 554 -27.16 22.81 24.63
C ILE A 554 -28.58 22.69 24.05
N GLU A 555 -28.90 23.53 23.08
CA GLU A 555 -30.18 23.54 22.38
C GLU A 555 -30.40 22.24 21.62
N LEU A 556 -29.39 21.80 20.87
CA LEU A 556 -29.45 20.56 20.09
C LEU A 556 -29.55 19.34 21.00
N LEU A 557 -28.68 19.23 22.00
CA LEU A 557 -28.71 18.13 22.97
C LEU A 557 -30.06 18.06 23.71
N SER A 558 -30.58 19.21 24.14
CA SER A 558 -31.90 19.30 24.77
C SER A 558 -33.03 18.88 23.81
N ALA A 559 -32.95 19.28 22.54
CA ALA A 559 -33.96 18.97 21.54
C ALA A 559 -33.95 17.49 21.13
N MET A 560 -32.76 16.87 21.04
CA MET A 560 -32.59 15.44 20.84
C MET A 560 -33.12 14.64 22.02
N HIS A 561 -32.73 15.03 23.24
CA HIS A 561 -33.21 14.38 24.47
C HIS A 561 -34.73 14.45 24.62
N ALA A 562 -35.36 15.60 24.31
CA ALA A 562 -36.81 15.76 24.34
C ALA A 562 -37.55 14.88 23.32
N ARG A 563 -36.90 14.50 22.22
CA ARG A 563 -37.41 13.55 21.22
C ARG A 563 -37.14 12.08 21.58
N GLY A 564 -36.41 11.82 22.67
CA GLY A 564 -36.03 10.48 23.09
C GLY A 564 -34.86 9.89 22.30
N ILE A 565 -34.10 10.71 21.57
CA ILE A 565 -32.91 10.26 20.83
C ILE A 565 -31.81 9.96 21.85
N PRO A 566 -31.26 8.71 21.89
CA PRO A 566 -30.11 8.39 22.73
C PRO A 566 -28.87 9.15 22.28
N ILE A 567 -28.12 9.70 23.23
CA ILE A 567 -26.93 10.53 22.98
C ILE A 567 -25.72 9.92 23.67
N ALA A 568 -24.62 9.77 22.93
CA ALA A 568 -23.32 9.36 23.45
C ALA A 568 -22.27 10.48 23.27
N LEU A 569 -21.27 10.48 24.15
CA LEU A 569 -20.02 11.23 23.95
C LEU A 569 -18.89 10.25 23.62
N ALA A 570 -18.07 10.57 22.61
CA ALA A 570 -16.93 9.79 22.18
C ALA A 570 -15.73 10.71 21.92
N THR A 571 -14.79 10.79 22.87
CA THR A 571 -13.65 11.74 22.81
C THR A 571 -12.31 11.04 23.00
N SER A 572 -11.29 11.47 22.26
CA SER A 572 -9.90 10.97 22.41
C SER A 572 -9.25 11.39 23.73
N ASN A 573 -9.88 12.29 24.48
CA ASN A 573 -9.41 12.70 25.81
C ASN A 573 -9.48 11.56 26.83
N THR A 574 -8.61 11.61 27.84
CA THR A 574 -8.65 10.70 28.99
C THR A 574 -9.85 10.96 29.90
N ARG A 575 -10.27 9.94 30.67
CA ARG A 575 -11.35 10.09 31.66
C ARG A 575 -11.10 11.23 32.65
N SER A 576 -9.86 11.45 33.06
CA SER A 576 -9.47 12.52 33.99
C SER A 576 -9.80 13.92 33.43
N VAL A 577 -9.54 14.15 32.14
CA VAL A 577 -9.83 15.43 31.46
C VAL A 577 -11.35 15.62 31.38
N VAL A 578 -12.08 14.58 30.97
CA VAL A 578 -13.54 14.60 30.85
C VAL A 578 -14.21 14.86 32.20
N ASP A 579 -13.79 14.17 33.27
CA ASP A 579 -14.32 14.36 34.63
C ASP A 579 -14.16 15.79 35.13
N THR A 580 -13.12 16.49 34.68
CA THR A 580 -12.91 17.89 35.04
C THR A 580 -13.85 18.79 34.24
N LYS A 581 -14.06 18.53 32.94
CA LYS A 581 -15.05 19.26 32.12
C LYS A 581 -16.49 19.04 32.59
N ILE A 582 -16.83 17.84 33.10
CA ILE A 582 -18.13 17.55 33.72
C ILE A 582 -18.43 18.49 34.89
N LYS A 583 -17.44 18.87 35.69
CA LYS A 583 -17.63 19.79 36.83
C LYS A 583 -17.99 21.20 36.38
N HIS A 584 -17.48 21.62 35.22
CA HIS A 584 -17.70 22.97 34.68
C HIS A 584 -18.94 23.04 33.78
N HIS A 585 -19.31 21.96 33.09
CA HIS A 585 -20.46 21.89 32.18
C HIS A 585 -21.50 20.81 32.56
N PRO A 586 -21.96 20.74 33.83
CA PRO A 586 -22.77 19.62 34.31
C PRO A 586 -24.10 19.44 33.55
N LYS A 587 -24.64 20.53 32.98
CA LYS A 587 -25.87 20.49 32.18
C LYS A 587 -25.64 19.79 30.84
N MET A 588 -24.57 20.12 30.12
CA MET A 588 -24.25 19.49 28.83
C MET A 588 -24.09 17.98 28.96
N PHE A 589 -23.27 17.55 29.92
CA PHE A 589 -23.00 16.13 30.15
C PHE A 589 -24.20 15.36 30.72
N SER A 590 -25.20 16.04 31.32
CA SER A 590 -26.41 15.39 31.82
C SER A 590 -27.27 14.74 30.74
N TYR A 591 -27.06 15.11 29.47
CA TYR A 591 -27.75 14.51 28.32
C TYR A 591 -27.07 13.23 27.81
N MET A 592 -25.82 12.96 28.21
CA MET A 592 -25.04 11.82 27.72
C MET A 592 -25.49 10.54 28.42
N SER A 593 -25.98 9.58 27.65
CA SER A 593 -26.36 8.25 28.14
C SER A 593 -25.13 7.37 28.35
N THR A 594 -24.08 7.59 27.55
CA THR A 594 -22.79 6.91 27.68
C THR A 594 -21.66 7.87 27.31
N ILE A 595 -20.49 7.68 27.92
CA ILE A 595 -19.29 8.47 27.66
C ILE A 595 -18.11 7.51 27.47
N VAL A 596 -17.58 7.49 26.26
CA VAL A 596 -16.37 6.74 25.87
C VAL A 596 -15.20 7.72 25.74
N THR A 597 -14.09 7.38 26.37
CA THR A 597 -12.87 8.20 26.44
C THR A 597 -11.72 7.49 25.72
N GLY A 598 -10.67 8.21 25.35
CA GLY A 598 -9.54 7.64 24.58
C GLY A 598 -8.73 6.60 25.37
N ASP A 599 -8.81 6.65 26.70
CA ASP A 599 -8.22 5.67 27.62
C ASP A 599 -9.20 4.54 28.02
N ASP A 600 -10.35 4.44 27.34
CA ASP A 600 -11.30 3.37 27.59
C ASP A 600 -10.74 2.03 27.08
N PRO A 601 -10.73 0.95 27.89
CA PRO A 601 -10.15 -0.34 27.49
C PRO A 601 -10.74 -0.98 26.23
N ALA A 602 -11.95 -0.57 25.84
CA ALA A 602 -12.60 -1.03 24.62
C ALA A 602 -12.08 -0.31 23.35
N VAL A 603 -11.45 0.85 23.51
CA VAL A 603 -10.83 1.63 22.44
C VAL A 603 -9.40 1.14 22.29
N LYS A 604 -9.15 0.25 21.31
CA LYS A 604 -7.81 -0.31 21.08
C LYS A 604 -6.98 0.60 20.20
N GLN A 605 -7.65 1.28 19.26
CA GLN A 605 -7.05 2.26 18.36
C GLN A 605 -7.81 3.58 18.47
N GLY A 606 -7.09 4.70 18.54
CA GLY A 606 -7.68 6.03 18.49
C GLY A 606 -8.19 6.40 17.09
N LYS A 607 -8.88 7.53 16.95
CA LYS A 607 -9.28 8.08 15.64
C LYS A 607 -8.02 8.21 14.75
N PRO A 608 -8.04 7.82 13.46
CA PRO A 608 -9.21 7.57 12.61
C PRO A 608 -9.79 6.14 12.67
N ALA A 609 -9.34 5.28 13.58
CA ALA A 609 -9.95 3.96 13.75
C ALA A 609 -11.40 4.06 14.27
N PRO A 610 -12.28 3.10 13.91
CA PRO A 610 -13.71 3.19 14.21
C PRO A 610 -14.07 2.85 15.67
N ASP A 611 -13.11 2.35 16.45
CA ASP A 611 -13.29 1.74 17.76
C ASP A 611 -14.11 2.61 18.72
N ILE A 612 -13.78 3.90 18.81
CA ILE A 612 -14.41 4.81 19.77
C ILE A 612 -15.90 5.02 19.47
N PHE A 613 -16.26 5.16 18.19
CA PHE A 613 -17.64 5.37 17.77
C PHE A 613 -18.45 4.07 17.79
N ARG A 614 -17.85 2.94 17.36
CA ARG A 614 -18.47 1.61 17.49
C ARG A 614 -18.77 1.29 18.95
N THR A 615 -17.82 1.51 19.84
CA THR A 615 -17.98 1.31 21.29
C THR A 615 -19.08 2.21 21.84
N ALA A 616 -19.07 3.49 21.48
CA ALA A 616 -20.09 4.44 21.92
C ALA A 616 -21.50 4.02 21.47
N SER A 617 -21.65 3.65 20.19
CA SER A 617 -22.93 3.15 19.65
C SER A 617 -23.38 1.86 20.33
N GLN A 618 -22.52 0.85 20.45
CA GLN A 618 -22.87 -0.43 21.09
C GLN A 618 -23.35 -0.22 22.54
N ARG A 619 -22.61 0.57 23.33
CA ARG A 619 -22.98 0.87 24.72
C ARG A 619 -24.28 1.68 24.82
N LEU A 620 -24.54 2.57 23.86
CA LEU A 620 -25.76 3.36 23.80
C LEU A 620 -27.02 2.48 23.75
N PHE A 621 -26.91 1.29 23.16
CA PHE A 621 -28.00 0.32 23.02
C PHE A 621 -27.82 -0.96 23.85
N GLY A 622 -26.89 -0.96 24.82
CA GLY A 622 -26.67 -2.08 25.73
C GLY A 622 -26.12 -3.36 25.07
N LEU A 623 -25.51 -3.23 23.90
CA LEU A 623 -24.82 -4.33 23.21
C LEU A 623 -23.45 -4.59 23.83
N LYS A 624 -22.97 -5.82 23.71
CA LYS A 624 -21.70 -6.21 24.31
C LYS A 624 -20.54 -6.01 23.32
N GLU A 625 -19.48 -5.42 23.86
CA GLU A 625 -18.21 -5.21 23.15
C GLU A 625 -17.68 -6.54 22.60
N GLY A 626 -17.49 -6.63 21.29
CA GLY A 626 -16.83 -7.76 20.62
C GLY A 626 -17.60 -9.09 20.52
N GLU A 627 -18.80 -9.23 21.10
CA GLU A 627 -19.63 -10.45 20.98
C GLU A 627 -20.66 -10.40 19.83
N ASP A 628 -21.10 -9.21 19.41
CA ASP A 628 -22.22 -9.04 18.45
C ASP A 628 -21.79 -8.86 16.97
N GLY A 629 -20.49 -9.01 16.64
CA GLY A 629 -19.97 -8.80 15.28
C GLY A 629 -20.11 -7.34 14.80
N ASP A 630 -19.68 -7.04 13.58
CA ASP A 630 -19.54 -5.70 12.98
C ASP A 630 -20.85 -4.87 12.80
N GLN A 631 -21.94 -5.17 13.53
CA GLN A 631 -23.23 -4.50 13.40
C GLN A 631 -23.49 -3.51 14.55
N ALA A 632 -22.64 -2.48 14.67
CA ALA A 632 -22.96 -1.35 15.54
C ALA A 632 -24.23 -0.63 15.03
N PRO A 633 -25.17 -0.23 15.91
CA PRO A 633 -26.32 0.56 15.51
C PRO A 633 -25.93 1.84 14.75
N TYR A 634 -26.59 2.09 13.63
CA TYR A 634 -26.33 3.25 12.78
C TYR A 634 -26.69 4.54 13.53
N CYS A 635 -25.72 5.43 13.70
CA CYS A 635 -25.87 6.69 14.43
C CYS A 635 -25.40 7.87 13.57
N VAL A 636 -25.83 9.09 13.95
CA VAL A 636 -25.21 10.33 13.46
C VAL A 636 -24.01 10.63 14.35
N VAL A 637 -22.86 10.92 13.76
CA VAL A 637 -21.63 11.30 14.48
C VAL A 637 -21.28 12.74 14.16
N PHE A 638 -21.18 13.58 15.17
CA PHE A 638 -20.77 14.99 15.05
C PHE A 638 -19.29 15.12 15.40
N GLU A 639 -18.52 15.69 14.48
CA GLU A 639 -17.06 15.77 14.55
C GLU A 639 -16.54 17.03 13.88
N ASP A 640 -15.53 17.66 14.46
CA ASP A 640 -14.89 18.87 13.94
C ASP A 640 -13.50 18.60 13.32
N SER A 641 -13.05 17.34 13.38
CA SER A 641 -11.76 16.89 12.87
C SER A 641 -11.90 15.91 11.70
N VAL A 642 -10.98 15.97 10.73
CA VAL A 642 -10.94 15.05 9.58
C VAL A 642 -10.78 13.59 10.04
N ASN A 643 -9.87 13.36 11.00
CA ASN A 643 -9.66 12.03 11.59
C ASN A 643 -10.92 11.50 12.28
N GLY A 644 -11.69 12.37 12.92
CA GLY A 644 -12.95 12.01 13.53
C GLY A 644 -14.03 11.66 12.51
N VAL A 645 -14.16 12.43 11.44
CA VAL A 645 -15.07 12.11 10.32
C VAL A 645 -14.68 10.79 9.66
N ALA A 646 -13.39 10.55 9.43
CA ALA A 646 -12.89 9.28 8.91
C ALA A 646 -13.24 8.10 9.84
N ALA A 647 -13.05 8.26 11.16
CA ALA A 647 -13.44 7.26 12.15
C ALA A 647 -14.95 6.98 12.18
N ALA A 648 -15.79 8.02 12.03
CA ALA A 648 -17.23 7.86 11.93
C ALA A 648 -17.64 7.06 10.68
N ASN A 649 -17.04 7.38 9.54
CA ASN A 649 -17.27 6.68 8.28
C ASN A 649 -16.80 5.22 8.34
N ALA A 650 -15.61 4.97 8.91
CA ALA A 650 -15.08 3.62 9.13
C ALA A 650 -15.94 2.82 10.14
N ALA A 651 -16.63 3.50 11.05
CA ALA A 651 -17.63 2.90 11.93
C ALA A 651 -18.95 2.59 11.21
N GLY A 652 -19.07 2.94 9.93
CA GLY A 652 -20.26 2.78 9.12
C GLY A 652 -21.39 3.67 9.58
N MET A 653 -21.11 4.90 10.03
CA MET A 653 -22.08 5.85 10.59
C MET A 653 -22.27 7.08 9.69
N HIS A 654 -23.33 7.86 9.91
CA HIS A 654 -23.54 9.13 9.21
C HIS A 654 -22.72 10.23 9.88
N SER A 655 -21.65 10.68 9.25
CA SER A 655 -20.80 11.76 9.77
C SER A 655 -21.37 13.15 9.46
N VAL A 656 -21.30 14.04 10.45
CA VAL A 656 -21.64 15.47 10.35
C VAL A 656 -20.40 16.24 10.77
N ALA A 657 -19.72 16.83 9.79
CA ALA A 657 -18.52 17.63 10.01
C ALA A 657 -18.88 19.04 10.51
N ILE A 658 -18.14 19.54 11.51
CA ILE A 658 -18.29 20.88 12.09
C ILE A 658 -16.97 21.64 12.05
N PRO A 659 -16.45 21.99 10.86
CA PRO A 659 -15.24 22.78 10.72
C PRO A 659 -15.31 24.13 11.47
N ASP A 660 -14.24 24.46 12.21
CA ASP A 660 -14.10 25.78 12.83
C ASP A 660 -13.94 26.88 11.75
N VAL A 661 -14.97 27.72 11.61
CA VAL A 661 -15.00 28.83 10.65
C VAL A 661 -13.96 29.93 10.91
N ARG A 662 -13.35 29.96 12.11
CA ARG A 662 -12.25 30.89 12.44
C ARG A 662 -10.94 30.45 11.79
N ILE A 663 -10.85 29.18 11.41
CA ILE A 663 -9.67 28.52 10.88
C ILE A 663 -9.87 28.28 9.38
N TYR A 664 -11.02 27.72 9.02
CA TYR A 664 -11.41 27.43 7.64
C TYR A 664 -12.45 28.47 7.20
N THR A 665 -11.98 29.66 6.84
CA THR A 665 -12.84 30.82 6.55
C THR A 665 -13.64 30.65 5.26
N GLU A 666 -13.11 29.92 4.29
CA GLU A 666 -13.71 29.74 2.97
C GLU A 666 -14.63 28.53 2.90
N ALA A 667 -15.78 28.68 2.24
CA ALA A 667 -16.75 27.59 2.12
C ALA A 667 -16.26 26.44 1.23
N GLY A 668 -15.51 26.74 0.17
CA GLY A 668 -14.89 25.73 -0.71
C GLY A 668 -13.95 24.84 0.08
N GLN A 669 -12.99 25.44 0.78
CA GLN A 669 -12.04 24.73 1.64
C GLN A 669 -12.71 23.82 2.68
N ARG A 670 -13.81 24.26 3.31
CA ARG A 670 -14.54 23.40 4.26
C ARG A 670 -15.22 22.22 3.58
N THR A 671 -15.73 22.41 2.37
CA THR A 671 -16.43 21.37 1.60
C THR A 671 -15.45 20.33 1.09
N GLU A 672 -14.29 20.78 0.65
CA GLU A 672 -13.19 19.93 0.17
C GLU A 672 -12.54 19.15 1.31
N LEU A 673 -12.14 19.82 2.39
CA LEU A 673 -11.51 19.19 3.56
C LEU A 673 -12.40 18.12 4.21
N TYR A 674 -13.72 18.31 4.12
CA TYR A 674 -14.72 17.37 4.64
C TYR A 674 -15.55 16.73 3.53
N ALA A 675 -14.98 16.53 2.34
CA ALA A 675 -15.70 15.96 1.18
C ALA A 675 -16.26 14.57 1.46
N ASN A 676 -15.63 13.82 2.38
CA ASN A 676 -16.06 12.51 2.81
C ASN A 676 -17.12 12.52 3.93
N ALA A 677 -17.51 13.69 4.44
CA ALA A 677 -18.55 13.79 5.47
C ALA A 677 -19.95 13.62 4.85
N GLY A 678 -20.86 12.98 5.59
CA GLY A 678 -22.27 12.86 5.17
C GLY A 678 -23.01 14.19 5.15
N GLU A 679 -22.62 15.13 6.00
CA GLU A 679 -23.07 16.53 6.00
C GLU A 679 -21.95 17.43 6.54
N VAL A 680 -21.84 18.66 6.04
CA VAL A 680 -20.92 19.68 6.56
C VAL A 680 -21.73 20.87 7.03
N ILE A 681 -21.68 21.19 8.33
CA ILE A 681 -22.33 22.34 8.95
C ILE A 681 -21.28 23.23 9.62
N THR A 682 -21.54 24.52 9.74
CA THR A 682 -20.60 25.44 10.42
C THR A 682 -21.00 25.82 11.84
N SER A 683 -22.14 25.30 12.29
CA SER A 683 -22.64 25.44 13.65
C SER A 683 -23.69 24.38 13.91
N LEU A 684 -23.77 23.88 15.15
CA LEU A 684 -24.81 22.96 15.61
C LEU A 684 -26.23 23.53 15.45
N GLU A 685 -26.40 24.86 15.34
CA GLU A 685 -27.69 25.50 15.06
C GLU A 685 -28.24 25.17 13.67
N GLN A 686 -27.38 24.77 12.72
CA GLN A 686 -27.77 24.42 11.34
C GLN A 686 -28.32 22.99 11.23
N PHE A 687 -27.98 22.13 12.20
CA PHE A 687 -28.42 20.74 12.17
C PHE A 687 -29.93 20.65 12.42
N ASN A 688 -30.67 20.20 11.41
CA ASN A 688 -32.10 19.99 11.53
C ASN A 688 -32.41 18.53 11.86
N ILE A 689 -32.72 18.25 13.13
CA ILE A 689 -33.06 16.91 13.63
C ILE A 689 -34.18 16.26 12.79
N ASP A 690 -35.13 17.05 12.30
CA ASP A 690 -36.32 16.54 11.60
C ASP A 690 -36.01 16.13 10.13
N ASN A 691 -34.79 16.38 9.62
CA ASN A 691 -34.33 15.88 8.32
C ASN A 691 -34.01 14.37 8.32
N TYR A 692 -33.96 13.74 9.50
CA TYR A 692 -33.53 12.37 9.69
C TYR A 692 -34.69 11.47 10.16
N ASP A 693 -34.79 10.26 9.61
CA ASP A 693 -35.81 9.26 9.99
C ASP A 693 -35.33 8.42 11.18
N TRP A 694 -35.44 8.99 12.38
CA TRP A 694 -35.04 8.33 13.63
C TRP A 694 -35.93 7.13 13.98
N LYS A 695 -35.31 5.96 14.12
CA LYS A 695 -35.91 4.71 14.62
C LYS A 695 -35.55 4.51 16.10
N LEU A 696 -36.33 5.17 16.97
CA LEU A 696 -36.12 5.25 18.42
C LEU A 696 -36.79 4.13 19.22
#